data_AF-A0A8T2RVW0-F1
#
_entry.id   AF-A0A8T2RVW0-F1
#
_cell.length_a   1.000
_cell.length_b   1.000
_cell.length_c   1.000
_cell.angle_alpha   90.00
_cell.angle_beta   90.00
_cell.angle_gamma   90.00
#
_symmetry.space_group_name_H-M   'P 1'
#
loop_
_entity.id
_entity.type
_entity.pdbx_description
1 polymer ?
#
loop_
_entity_poly.entity_id
_entity_poly.type
_entity_poly.pdbx_seq_one_letter_code
_entity_poly.pdbx_strand_id
1 'polypeptide(L)'
;MPGIESSFDKPSFTELKVEELLKEVRVNYPPQTSVQTVVLAITSFFQTIPEHQVKSSLAPSFVDDLGVLAEKATFTFKSPKTVEVIGSFSIQGIAKPSETIDLAIQIPKSCFHEKDFSNHRYHAKRALYLVALRNQLKKCHFVKGMKWTTLHNDARKPLLLLKLGNELGVDFNFDVCLIPTIGQEVFNISKLAPSRNNLKLSSSGQISPEASPQYNMSIIEDIDMQNHSLYLRDTLGKCECSSDAILLLKVWMRQRKFPQMHDSLNGFIMTMLLAYLISTGDRKITSNMNATQAFRVCIESIAGGILEKPLFLIKETSRKTKEERKAYSEWFEAVMMDNLDCCNIAYYMTKSSLVEIKTAARATLAVMKHAWDFGFDEIFMTGLDFSPKFDYHLRISMKDQPLEHPSFADEGKYRDIEKQIARVLDQGIGNRAALIRVYGRVPPPKWDVRKGVHIINELPVFVGIMIKDYDSANRMVEIGPSADDVDESGKFRTFWGEKAELRRFKDGKINETAVWECDLTQRHLILPKIIEYLIRRHLSVSPSCIHVSGGQLDYALMDGKKDSSDSVRRILLAFDVLSKQLRALDDLPLRISSVQPLHAAFRHAAVFPPEFHILASERLAEKIPQRWCTSCVEPLEIMIQLEGSGKWPTNPDAIEKTKASFCLKIAESMKRIHGIKCIAAEDSVDLLMHGFCFRLRLHHEKDRTLVNARTEKPAMEKSLGSKPDSNSANLPLHKDLSLQSLHSSMLSALQGRYPVYGPTVRLAKRWIASHLFSDVLKEEVIELLVAYLFLRSAPYSPPLSRVTGFIRFLLLIRDYAWYFKPLIVDLNEDFTSKDYELIMDEFHAGNKTNPAMFIASPYDMRSRTWTVASPDQFSLKRLVAYARTSAELLEKLIEGDMPERWPSIFCTPSNLYDIILKVQPQRLSHPHRVLFPVDVKSRVKVTVKAPGDEFNPWLLLPALKGDSDPEKKLLVGFNPTCCLINDIKAARKRKRVEYEDILIELGRLGASFIESVHLNDRQEPVV
;
A
#
# COMPACT_ATOMS: atom_id res chain seq x y z
N MET A 1 22.62 -0.18 28.58
CA MET A 1 23.61 0.87 28.92
C MET A 1 24.95 0.17 29.06
N PRO A 2 26.03 0.63 28.42
CA PRO A 2 26.57 2.01 28.38
C PRO A 2 26.05 2.76 27.15
N GLY A 3 26.08 4.08 26.98
CA GLY A 3 26.77 5.18 27.65
C GLY A 3 26.90 6.26 26.58
N ILE A 4 25.79 6.95 26.26
CA ILE A 4 25.79 8.08 25.32
C ILE A 4 25.96 9.32 26.19
N GLU A 5 27.19 9.80 26.26
CA GLU A 5 27.49 11.10 26.83
C GLU A 5 26.83 12.20 26.00
N SER A 6 26.33 13.17 26.76
CA SER A 6 25.59 14.36 26.41
C SER A 6 26.25 15.24 25.34
N SER A 7 25.53 15.46 24.23
CA SER A 7 25.62 16.70 23.45
C SER A 7 24.39 17.57 23.76
N PHE A 8 24.38 18.21 24.93
CA PHE A 8 23.43 19.28 25.23
C PHE A 8 23.94 20.57 24.58
N ASP A 9 23.18 21.13 23.63
CA ASP A 9 22.97 22.59 23.44
C ASP A 9 22.33 22.99 22.09
N LYS A 10 21.86 22.03 21.27
CA LYS A 10 20.90 22.32 20.18
C LYS A 10 19.77 21.29 20.18
N PRO A 11 18.49 21.70 20.11
CA PRO A 11 17.40 20.76 19.92
C PRO A 11 17.65 19.96 18.64
N SER A 12 17.37 18.67 18.67
CA SER A 12 17.44 17.84 17.47
C SER A 12 16.49 18.40 16.41
N PHE A 13 16.82 18.28 15.13
CA PHE A 13 15.94 18.77 14.05
C PHE A 13 14.55 18.09 14.11
N THR A 14 14.50 16.84 14.57
CA THR A 14 13.25 16.14 14.91
C THR A 14 12.43 16.85 16.01
N GLU A 15 13.05 17.39 17.06
CA GLU A 15 12.33 18.18 18.08
C GLU A 15 11.75 19.47 17.50
N LEU A 16 12.49 20.17 16.63
CA LEU A 16 11.99 21.36 15.95
C LEU A 16 10.77 21.06 15.06
N LYS A 17 10.80 19.95 14.32
CA LYS A 17 9.64 19.48 13.52
C LYS A 17 8.43 19.17 14.41
N VAL A 18 8.65 18.56 15.57
CA VAL A 18 7.57 18.27 16.53
C VAL A 18 6.98 19.56 17.09
N GLU A 19 7.80 20.56 17.41
CA GLU A 19 7.30 21.88 17.85
C GLU A 19 6.48 22.58 16.76
N GLU A 20 6.91 22.51 15.50
CA GLU A 20 6.17 23.06 14.36
C GLU A 20 4.84 22.33 14.15
N LEU A 21 4.85 20.99 14.19
CA LEU A 21 3.64 20.18 14.11
C LEU A 21 2.64 20.53 15.21
N LEU A 22 3.12 20.68 16.46
CA LEU A 22 2.27 21.05 17.59
C LEU A 22 1.61 22.42 17.37
N LYS A 23 2.32 23.39 16.77
CA LYS A 23 1.73 24.69 16.40
C LYS A 23 0.65 24.54 15.33
N GLU A 24 0.87 23.68 14.33
CA GLU A 24 -0.08 23.47 13.23
C GLU A 24 -1.36 22.77 13.72
N VAL A 25 -1.21 21.68 14.48
CA VAL A 25 -2.33 20.81 14.88
C VAL A 25 -3.11 21.32 16.08
N ARG A 26 -2.54 22.24 16.87
CA ARG A 26 -3.24 22.85 18.00
C ARG A 26 -4.36 23.76 17.50
N VAL A 27 -5.51 23.67 18.15
CA VAL A 27 -6.64 24.56 17.88
C VAL A 27 -6.48 25.88 18.65
N ASN A 28 -7.02 26.95 18.07
CA ASN A 28 -7.14 28.22 18.79
C ASN A 28 -8.34 28.12 19.72
N TYR A 29 -8.10 27.81 20.98
CA TYR A 29 -9.16 27.63 21.96
C TYR A 29 -9.98 28.93 22.13
N PRO A 30 -11.31 28.85 22.06
CA PRO A 30 -12.16 30.01 22.31
C PRO A 30 -12.04 30.42 23.79
N PRO A 31 -12.22 31.71 24.12
CA PRO A 31 -12.30 32.16 25.49
C PRO A 31 -13.37 31.36 26.25
N GLN A 32 -13.09 31.05 27.52
CA GLN A 32 -14.02 30.30 28.37
C GLN A 32 -15.40 30.97 28.47
N THR A 33 -15.42 32.31 28.44
CA THR A 33 -16.65 33.12 28.40
C THR A 33 -17.49 32.86 27.15
N SER A 34 -16.87 32.72 25.98
CA SER A 34 -17.57 32.40 24.73
C SER A 34 -18.22 31.02 24.78
N VAL A 35 -17.50 30.02 25.33
CA VAL A 35 -18.04 28.68 25.53
C VAL A 35 -19.20 28.70 26.52
N GLN A 36 -19.08 29.44 27.62
CA GLN A 36 -20.16 29.61 28.60
C GLN A 36 -21.39 30.25 27.94
N THR A 37 -21.23 31.30 27.12
CA THR A 37 -22.33 31.91 26.38
C THR A 37 -23.03 30.90 25.47
N VAL A 38 -22.27 30.09 24.72
CA VAL A 38 -22.84 29.04 23.85
C VAL A 38 -23.60 27.99 24.67
N VAL A 39 -23.00 27.48 25.74
CA VAL A 39 -23.63 26.46 26.61
C VAL A 39 -24.89 27.02 27.26
N LEU A 40 -24.86 28.27 27.75
CA LEU A 40 -26.02 28.96 28.30
C LEU A 40 -27.11 29.14 27.24
N ALA A 41 -26.78 29.61 26.03
CA ALA A 41 -27.75 29.80 24.97
C ALA A 41 -28.45 28.48 24.58
N ILE A 42 -27.69 27.38 24.45
CA ILE A 42 -28.24 26.05 24.17
C ILE A 42 -29.11 25.57 25.34
N THR A 43 -28.64 25.75 26.58
CA THR A 43 -29.38 25.33 27.79
C THR A 43 -30.68 26.10 27.94
N SER A 44 -30.65 27.43 27.81
CA SER A 44 -31.83 28.30 27.83
C SER A 44 -32.79 27.93 26.71
N PHE A 45 -32.30 27.67 25.49
CA PHE A 45 -33.16 27.20 24.40
C PHE A 45 -33.86 25.89 24.75
N PHE A 46 -33.16 24.90 25.29
CA PHE A 46 -33.77 23.62 25.68
C PHE A 46 -34.83 23.78 26.78
N GLN A 47 -34.67 24.73 27.70
CA GLN A 47 -35.68 25.02 28.73
C GLN A 47 -36.97 25.63 28.14
N THR A 48 -36.92 26.24 26.95
CA THR A 48 -38.12 26.75 26.27
C THR A 48 -38.95 25.67 25.56
N ILE A 49 -38.41 24.46 25.40
CA ILE A 49 -39.10 23.39 24.69
C ILE A 49 -40.21 22.81 25.59
N PRO A 50 -41.50 22.89 25.20
CA PRO A 50 -42.60 22.38 26.02
C PRO A 50 -42.58 20.84 26.10
N GLU A 51 -43.12 20.31 27.20
CA GLU A 51 -43.35 18.86 27.33
C GLU A 51 -44.32 18.39 26.24
N HIS A 52 -43.96 17.30 25.57
CA HIS A 52 -44.78 16.72 24.52
C HIS A 52 -44.52 15.21 24.40
N GLN A 53 -45.46 14.48 23.80
CA GLN A 53 -45.28 13.05 23.53
C GLN A 53 -44.33 12.82 22.35
N VAL A 54 -43.29 12.02 22.57
CA VAL A 54 -42.35 11.55 21.55
C VAL A 54 -42.72 10.11 21.21
N LYS A 55 -43.15 9.90 19.97
CA LYS A 55 -43.59 8.60 19.44
C LYS A 55 -42.52 8.00 18.51
N SER A 56 -42.57 6.69 18.29
CA SER A 56 -41.68 5.98 17.36
C SER A 56 -41.72 6.51 15.92
N SER A 57 -42.84 7.13 15.52
CA SER A 57 -43.03 7.72 14.18
C SER A 57 -42.03 8.83 13.81
N LEU A 58 -41.26 9.36 14.76
CA LEU A 58 -40.19 10.32 14.49
C LEU A 58 -38.97 9.69 13.80
N ALA A 59 -38.73 8.39 14.02
CA ALA A 59 -37.66 7.61 13.40
C ALA A 59 -38.08 6.13 13.31
N PRO A 60 -39.14 5.81 12.53
CA PRO A 60 -39.79 4.49 12.55
C PRO A 60 -38.79 3.39 12.18
N SER A 61 -38.06 3.56 11.08
CA SER A 61 -37.06 2.59 10.62
C SER A 61 -35.99 2.28 11.66
N PHE A 62 -35.53 3.25 12.45
CA PHE A 62 -34.54 3.01 13.51
C PHE A 62 -35.11 2.18 14.66
N VAL A 63 -36.33 2.49 15.07
CA VAL A 63 -37.01 1.78 16.17
C VAL A 63 -37.35 0.35 15.75
N ASP A 64 -37.81 0.17 14.52
CA ASP A 64 -38.15 -1.11 13.92
C ASP A 64 -36.91 -1.99 13.73
N ASP A 65 -35.81 -1.42 13.22
CA ASP A 65 -34.54 -2.15 13.05
C ASP A 65 -33.96 -2.66 14.38
N LEU A 66 -34.19 -1.93 15.47
CA LEU A 66 -33.81 -2.35 16.83
C LEU A 66 -34.79 -3.36 17.46
N GLY A 67 -35.89 -3.69 16.77
CA GLY A 67 -36.91 -4.62 17.25
C GLY A 67 -37.72 -4.10 18.44
N VAL A 68 -37.83 -2.78 18.60
CA VAL A 68 -38.55 -2.15 19.72
C VAL A 68 -40.00 -1.89 19.30
N LEU A 69 -40.96 -2.45 20.05
CA LEU A 69 -42.39 -2.15 19.82
C LEU A 69 -42.66 -0.65 19.98
N ALA A 70 -43.44 -0.08 19.07
CA ALA A 70 -43.76 1.35 19.01
C ALA A 70 -44.24 1.94 20.35
N GLU A 71 -45.10 1.21 21.06
CA GLU A 71 -45.63 1.57 22.39
C GLU A 71 -44.52 1.66 23.47
N LYS A 72 -43.49 0.81 23.39
CA LYS A 72 -42.37 0.74 24.34
C LYS A 72 -41.30 1.80 24.06
N ALA A 73 -41.27 2.33 22.84
CA ALA A 73 -40.39 3.43 22.45
C ALA A 73 -40.97 4.82 22.79
N THR A 74 -42.27 4.91 23.11
CA THR A 74 -42.95 6.18 23.38
C THR A 74 -42.65 6.71 24.78
N PHE A 75 -42.46 8.03 24.91
CA PHE A 75 -42.25 8.71 26.21
C PHE A 75 -42.62 10.20 26.15
N THR A 76 -42.81 10.82 27.32
CA THR A 76 -42.98 12.27 27.44
C THR A 76 -41.61 12.96 27.42
N PHE A 77 -41.35 13.81 26.44
CA PHE A 77 -40.15 14.63 26.39
C PHE A 77 -40.13 15.63 27.54
N LYS A 78 -38.98 15.73 28.21
CA LYS A 78 -38.64 16.82 29.13
C LYS A 78 -37.28 17.40 28.75
N SER A 79 -37.06 18.69 29.03
CA SER A 79 -35.77 19.35 28.80
C SER A 79 -34.61 18.60 29.49
N PRO A 80 -33.39 18.62 28.93
CA PRO A 80 -32.23 17.98 29.56
C PRO A 80 -32.03 18.46 30.99
N LYS A 81 -31.66 17.54 31.89
CA LYS A 81 -31.42 17.82 33.32
C LYS A 81 -30.17 18.69 33.50
N THR A 82 -29.10 18.36 32.79
CA THR A 82 -27.84 19.11 32.75
C THR A 82 -27.29 19.15 31.33
N VAL A 83 -26.49 20.18 31.05
CA VAL A 83 -25.73 20.36 29.81
C VAL A 83 -24.30 20.74 30.22
N GLU A 84 -23.34 19.85 29.98
CA GLU A 84 -21.98 20.00 30.48
C GLU A 84 -20.93 19.79 29.38
N VAL A 85 -19.85 20.56 29.42
CA VAL A 85 -18.72 20.40 28.50
C VAL A 85 -17.86 19.23 28.96
N ILE A 86 -17.66 18.25 28.08
CA ILE A 86 -16.86 17.05 28.34
C ILE A 86 -15.79 16.84 27.26
N GLY A 87 -15.02 15.77 27.41
CA GLY A 87 -14.12 15.29 26.38
C GLY A 87 -12.85 16.14 26.24
N SER A 88 -12.38 16.29 24.99
CA SER A 88 -11.05 16.83 24.71
C SER A 88 -10.91 18.33 24.97
N PHE A 89 -12.02 19.07 25.02
CA PHE A 89 -12.01 20.49 25.32
C PHE A 89 -11.48 20.76 26.73
N SER A 90 -12.01 20.06 27.72
CA SER A 90 -11.74 20.26 29.15
C SER A 90 -10.29 19.96 29.57
N ILE A 91 -9.52 19.30 28.71
CA ILE A 91 -8.12 18.92 28.93
C ILE A 91 -7.17 19.54 27.89
N GLN A 92 -7.65 20.51 27.11
CA GLN A 92 -6.90 21.12 26.01
C GLN A 92 -6.28 20.11 25.03
N GLY A 93 -6.98 19.02 24.74
CA GLY A 93 -6.49 17.91 23.90
C GLY A 93 -7.11 17.85 22.50
N ILE A 94 -7.74 18.90 21.99
CA ILE A 94 -8.38 18.94 20.66
C ILE A 94 -7.27 19.13 19.60
N ALA A 95 -7.25 18.24 18.61
CA ALA A 95 -6.28 18.28 17.52
C ALA A 95 -6.99 18.49 16.17
N LYS A 96 -6.57 19.50 15.40
CA LYS A 96 -7.02 19.73 14.01
C LYS A 96 -6.88 18.47 13.16
N PRO A 97 -7.74 18.25 12.15
CA PRO A 97 -8.77 19.17 11.65
C PRO A 97 -10.13 19.06 12.36
N SER A 98 -10.28 18.20 13.38
CA SER A 98 -11.56 18.03 14.07
C SER A 98 -11.68 19.05 15.21
N GLU A 99 -12.35 20.17 14.95
CA GLU A 99 -12.57 21.26 15.90
C GLU A 99 -13.96 21.12 16.53
N THR A 100 -14.11 20.13 17.42
CA THR A 100 -15.39 19.78 18.04
C THR A 100 -15.35 19.97 19.56
N ILE A 101 -16.40 20.59 20.11
CA ILE A 101 -16.66 20.63 21.56
C ILE A 101 -17.81 19.67 21.88
N ASP A 102 -17.54 18.71 22.77
CA ASP A 102 -18.51 17.70 23.20
C ASP A 102 -19.35 18.22 24.37
N LEU A 103 -20.69 18.20 24.21
CA LEU A 103 -21.66 18.54 25.25
C LEU A 103 -22.43 17.29 25.68
N ALA A 104 -22.24 16.89 26.93
CA ALA A 104 -23.07 15.89 27.58
C ALA A 104 -24.45 16.49 27.88
N ILE A 105 -25.50 15.91 27.30
CA ILE A 105 -26.89 16.30 27.57
C ILE A 105 -27.58 15.19 28.37
N GLN A 106 -27.79 15.41 29.66
CA GLN A 106 -28.33 14.39 30.55
C GLN A 106 -29.85 14.27 30.38
N ILE A 107 -30.31 13.14 29.86
CA ILE A 107 -31.75 12.86 29.70
C ILE A 107 -32.37 12.63 31.10
N PRO A 108 -33.49 13.30 31.44
CA PRO A 108 -34.13 13.12 32.74
C PRO A 108 -34.66 11.68 32.96
N LYS A 109 -34.54 11.18 34.19
CA LYS A 109 -35.06 9.86 34.60
C LYS A 109 -36.52 9.64 34.22
N SER A 110 -37.36 10.67 34.29
CA SER A 110 -38.79 10.59 33.96
C SER A 110 -39.08 10.25 32.48
N CYS A 111 -38.10 10.33 31.59
CA CYS A 111 -38.25 9.91 30.19
C CYS A 111 -38.15 8.36 30.03
N PHE A 112 -37.68 7.67 31.06
CA PHE A 112 -37.44 6.22 31.05
C PHE A 112 -38.31 5.49 32.06
N HIS A 113 -38.69 4.28 31.71
CA HIS A 113 -39.24 3.28 32.61
C HIS A 113 -38.10 2.41 33.16
N GLU A 114 -38.24 1.88 34.37
CA GLU A 114 -37.18 1.12 35.07
C GLU A 114 -36.70 -0.14 34.33
N LYS A 115 -37.48 -0.62 33.35
CA LYS A 115 -37.18 -1.80 32.50
C LYS A 115 -36.65 -1.43 31.10
N ASP A 116 -36.41 -0.15 30.82
CA ASP A 116 -35.95 0.30 29.49
C ASP A 116 -34.50 -0.06 29.20
N PHE A 117 -33.76 -0.55 30.18
CA PHE A 117 -32.44 -1.18 29.94
C PHE A 117 -32.54 -2.46 29.09
N SER A 118 -33.72 -3.04 28.88
CA SER A 118 -33.90 -4.31 28.14
C SER A 118 -34.34 -4.08 26.68
N ASN A 119 -33.85 -4.94 25.79
CA ASN A 119 -34.26 -5.06 24.38
C ASN A 119 -34.21 -3.73 23.62
N HIS A 120 -33.06 -3.03 23.65
CA HIS A 120 -32.80 -1.79 22.92
C HIS A 120 -33.74 -0.61 23.18
N ARG A 121 -34.65 -0.69 24.16
CA ARG A 121 -35.59 0.41 24.48
C ARG A 121 -34.84 1.68 24.86
N TYR A 122 -33.76 1.55 25.64
CA TYR A 122 -32.87 2.66 25.96
C TYR A 122 -32.30 3.32 24.70
N HIS A 123 -31.67 2.56 23.81
CA HIS A 123 -31.07 3.09 22.56
C HIS A 123 -32.12 3.74 21.65
N ALA A 124 -33.31 3.15 21.54
CA ALA A 124 -34.43 3.74 20.79
C ALA A 124 -34.88 5.08 21.41
N LYS A 125 -35.12 5.13 22.72
CA LYS A 125 -35.52 6.36 23.41
C LYS A 125 -34.43 7.43 23.38
N ARG A 126 -33.16 7.04 23.52
CA ARG A 126 -31.98 7.90 23.38
C ARG A 126 -31.93 8.56 22.00
N ALA A 127 -32.11 7.79 20.93
CA ALA A 127 -32.13 8.30 19.56
C ALA A 127 -33.35 9.21 19.30
N LEU A 128 -34.55 8.79 19.74
CA LEU A 128 -35.78 9.57 19.59
C LEU A 128 -35.72 10.90 20.35
N TYR A 129 -35.11 10.92 21.54
CA TYR A 129 -34.86 12.15 22.30
C TYR A 129 -34.01 13.13 21.49
N LEU A 130 -32.94 12.65 20.87
CA LEU A 130 -32.06 13.46 20.03
C LEU A 130 -32.75 13.93 18.72
N VAL A 131 -33.63 13.11 18.13
CA VAL A 131 -34.47 13.51 16.98
C VAL A 131 -35.47 14.61 17.38
N ALA A 132 -36.08 14.50 18.57
CA ALA A 132 -36.98 15.51 19.10
C ALA A 132 -36.25 16.84 19.32
N LEU A 133 -35.05 16.81 19.93
CA LEU A 133 -34.19 17.99 20.07
C LEU A 133 -33.82 18.59 18.72
N ARG A 134 -33.39 17.77 17.76
CA ARG A 134 -33.04 18.21 16.41
C ARG A 134 -34.19 18.97 15.74
N ASN A 135 -35.42 18.47 15.86
CA ASN A 135 -36.59 19.11 15.25
C ASN A 135 -36.89 20.49 15.85
N GLN A 136 -36.57 20.71 17.14
CA GLN A 136 -36.66 22.03 17.75
C GLN A 136 -35.46 22.92 17.38
N LEU A 137 -34.23 22.38 17.42
CA LEU A 137 -33.01 23.09 17.06
C LEU A 137 -33.03 23.64 15.63
N LYS A 138 -33.75 23.01 14.70
CA LYS A 138 -33.99 23.57 13.34
C LYS A 138 -34.65 24.95 13.34
N LYS A 139 -35.42 25.26 14.38
CA LYS A 139 -36.11 26.56 14.54
C LYS A 139 -35.20 27.58 15.23
N CYS A 140 -34.03 27.17 15.71
CA CYS A 140 -33.12 28.02 16.45
C CYS A 140 -32.25 28.85 15.50
N HIS A 141 -32.35 30.18 15.59
CA HIS A 141 -31.71 31.13 14.68
C HIS A 141 -30.17 31.04 14.63
N PHE A 142 -29.52 30.71 15.75
CA PHE A 142 -28.07 30.57 15.85
C PHE A 142 -27.52 29.20 15.39
N VAL A 143 -28.39 28.24 15.01
CA VAL A 143 -27.96 26.93 14.48
C VAL A 143 -28.02 26.97 12.95
N LYS A 144 -26.86 26.92 12.29
CA LYS A 144 -26.74 27.00 10.81
C LYS A 144 -26.67 25.66 10.11
N GLY A 145 -26.22 24.62 10.82
CA GLY A 145 -26.07 23.30 10.23
C GLY A 145 -26.20 22.21 11.28
N MET A 146 -26.66 21.04 10.84
CA MET A 146 -26.77 19.84 11.67
C MET A 146 -26.36 18.62 10.87
N LYS A 147 -25.48 17.80 11.45
CA LYS A 147 -25.03 16.53 10.86
C LYS A 147 -25.13 15.41 11.89
N TRP A 148 -25.55 14.23 11.44
CA TRP A 148 -25.52 13.03 12.27
C TRP A 148 -24.13 12.41 12.27
N THR A 149 -23.72 11.91 13.43
CA THR A 149 -22.54 11.05 13.61
C THR A 149 -22.89 9.99 14.67
N THR A 150 -21.91 9.23 15.13
CA THR A 150 -22.09 8.14 16.09
C THR A 150 -20.99 8.15 17.13
N LEU A 151 -21.33 7.74 18.36
CA LEU A 151 -20.33 7.51 19.38
C LEU A 151 -19.58 6.22 19.05
N HIS A 152 -18.25 6.29 18.97
CA HIS A 152 -17.35 5.13 18.71
C HIS A 152 -17.72 4.30 17.47
N ASN A 153 -18.32 4.93 16.45
CA ASN A 153 -18.85 4.25 15.26
C ASN A 153 -19.95 3.21 15.55
N ASP A 154 -20.59 3.27 16.73
CA ASP A 154 -21.77 2.48 17.07
C ASP A 154 -23.05 3.16 16.55
N ALA A 155 -23.67 2.56 15.54
CA ALA A 155 -24.89 3.04 14.92
C ALA A 155 -26.08 3.15 15.89
N ARG A 156 -26.07 2.38 16.98
CA ARG A 156 -27.11 2.44 18.03
C ARG A 156 -27.00 3.69 18.89
N LYS A 157 -25.85 4.38 18.85
CA LYS A 157 -25.55 5.57 19.65
C LYS A 157 -25.35 6.81 18.75
N PRO A 158 -26.40 7.28 18.05
CA PRO A 158 -26.30 8.47 17.22
C PRO A 158 -26.00 9.72 18.06
N LEU A 159 -25.24 10.64 17.48
CA LEU A 159 -24.87 11.95 18.02
C LEU A 159 -25.24 13.04 17.01
N LEU A 160 -25.41 14.27 17.50
CA LEU A 160 -25.80 15.41 16.67
C LEU A 160 -24.71 16.49 16.70
N LEU A 161 -24.06 16.71 15.56
CA LEU A 161 -23.07 17.76 15.37
C LEU A 161 -23.77 19.04 14.88
N LEU A 162 -23.61 20.13 15.62
CA LEU A 162 -24.18 21.44 15.34
C LEU A 162 -23.11 22.37 14.78
N LYS A 163 -23.45 23.09 13.71
CA LYS A 163 -22.72 24.28 13.27
C LYS A 163 -23.45 25.50 13.79
N LEU A 164 -22.78 26.30 14.60
CA LEU A 164 -23.33 27.54 15.14
C LEU A 164 -22.99 28.71 14.23
N GLY A 165 -23.83 29.75 14.24
CA GLY A 165 -23.58 31.01 13.56
C GLY A 165 -23.23 32.12 14.54
N ASN A 166 -22.85 33.28 14.01
CA ASN A 166 -22.35 34.43 14.77
C ASN A 166 -23.46 35.20 15.51
N GLU A 167 -24.72 34.77 15.43
CA GLU A 167 -25.87 35.42 16.07
C GLU A 167 -25.77 35.46 17.59
N LEU A 168 -24.93 34.63 18.20
CA LEU A 168 -24.66 34.65 19.65
C LEU A 168 -23.75 35.80 20.09
N GLY A 169 -23.28 36.64 19.15
CA GLY A 169 -22.40 37.77 19.46
C GLY A 169 -21.00 37.35 19.92
N VAL A 170 -20.62 36.08 19.69
CA VAL A 170 -19.32 35.52 20.02
C VAL A 170 -18.69 34.93 18.77
N ASP A 171 -17.39 35.19 18.58
CA ASP A 171 -16.61 34.50 17.56
C ASP A 171 -16.36 33.06 18.04
N PHE A 172 -17.07 32.11 17.44
CA PHE A 172 -17.09 30.71 17.86
C PHE A 172 -17.02 29.79 16.64
N ASN A 173 -15.80 29.41 16.27
CA ASN A 173 -15.52 28.62 15.07
C ASN A 173 -15.48 27.10 15.32
N PHE A 174 -16.13 26.61 16.37
CA PHE A 174 -16.16 25.18 16.73
C PHE A 174 -17.51 24.55 16.41
N ASP A 175 -17.48 23.31 15.92
CA ASP A 175 -18.68 22.49 15.86
C ASP A 175 -19.03 21.97 17.27
N VAL A 176 -20.31 21.90 17.61
CA VAL A 176 -20.78 21.41 18.92
C VAL A 176 -21.41 20.03 18.77
N CYS A 177 -20.86 19.02 19.42
CA CYS A 177 -21.39 17.66 19.40
C CYS A 177 -22.28 17.41 20.62
N LEU A 178 -23.58 17.16 20.40
CA LEU A 178 -24.49 16.78 21.46
C LEU A 178 -24.40 15.26 21.72
N ILE A 179 -24.05 14.90 22.94
CA ILE A 179 -23.91 13.53 23.41
C ILE A 179 -24.97 13.22 24.48
N PRO A 180 -26.01 12.43 24.16
CA PRO A 180 -26.97 11.97 25.15
C PRO A 180 -26.34 11.10 26.22
N THR A 181 -26.52 11.47 27.49
CA THR A 181 -26.09 10.73 28.69
C THR A 181 -27.26 10.50 29.64
N ILE A 182 -27.07 9.64 30.65
CA ILE A 182 -28.06 9.39 31.71
C ILE A 182 -27.39 9.38 33.08
N GLY A 183 -28.16 9.60 34.14
CA GLY A 183 -27.63 9.50 35.51
C GLY A 183 -27.71 8.09 36.08
N GLN A 184 -26.92 7.82 37.13
CA GLN A 184 -26.93 6.54 37.85
C GLN A 184 -28.31 6.20 38.47
N GLU A 185 -29.17 7.20 38.67
CA GLU A 185 -30.53 7.00 39.18
C GLU A 185 -31.50 6.35 38.19
N VAL A 186 -31.15 6.28 36.89
CA VAL A 186 -32.03 5.79 35.82
C VAL A 186 -32.12 4.27 35.83
N PHE A 187 -31.00 3.57 35.95
CA PHE A 187 -30.94 2.10 35.97
C PHE A 187 -30.04 1.58 37.09
N ASN A 188 -30.39 0.42 37.64
CA ASN A 188 -29.54 -0.28 38.60
C ASN A 188 -28.38 -0.98 37.86
N ILE A 189 -27.14 -0.54 38.11
CA ILE A 189 -25.91 -1.04 37.47
C ILE A 189 -25.74 -2.56 37.62
N SER A 190 -26.17 -3.15 38.74
CA SER A 190 -26.08 -4.60 38.96
C SER A 190 -26.93 -5.41 37.97
N LYS A 191 -27.95 -4.80 37.34
CA LYS A 191 -28.74 -5.41 36.25
C LYS A 191 -28.02 -5.35 34.89
N LEU A 192 -26.99 -4.52 34.78
CA LEU A 192 -26.13 -4.34 33.60
C LEU A 192 -24.77 -5.05 33.76
N ALA A 193 -24.63 -5.97 34.72
CA ALA A 193 -23.40 -6.76 34.83
C ALA A 193 -23.13 -7.57 33.54
N PRO A 194 -21.87 -7.83 33.16
CA PRO A 194 -21.52 -8.57 31.93
C PRO A 194 -22.22 -9.92 31.80
N SER A 195 -22.45 -10.63 32.91
CA SER A 195 -23.10 -11.93 32.97
C SER A 195 -24.62 -11.90 32.80
N ARG A 196 -25.24 -10.72 32.72
CA ARG A 196 -26.69 -10.58 32.56
C ARG A 196 -27.07 -10.55 31.08
N ASN A 197 -28.11 -11.30 30.74
CA ASN A 197 -28.82 -11.15 29.46
C ASN A 197 -29.88 -10.05 29.60
N ASN A 198 -29.76 -9.00 28.79
CA ASN A 198 -30.75 -7.94 28.64
C ASN A 198 -31.40 -7.87 27.24
N LEU A 199 -31.07 -8.82 26.37
CA LEU A 199 -31.62 -9.02 25.03
C LEU A 199 -32.41 -10.34 24.97
N LYS A 200 -33.70 -10.26 25.33
CA LYS A 200 -34.59 -11.41 25.42
C LYS A 200 -35.26 -11.67 24.09
N LEU A 201 -34.96 -12.82 23.45
CA LEU A 201 -35.73 -13.33 22.31
C LEU A 201 -37.14 -13.73 22.75
N SER A 202 -38.14 -13.30 21.98
CA SER A 202 -39.49 -13.87 22.02
C SER A 202 -39.59 -15.02 21.02
N SER A 203 -38.87 -16.12 21.23
CA SER A 203 -39.05 -17.35 20.45
C SER A 203 -38.99 -18.58 21.36
N SER A 204 -40.01 -19.40 21.22
CA SER A 204 -40.33 -20.60 21.99
C SER A 204 -39.19 -21.64 21.99
N GLY A 205 -38.71 -21.97 23.19
CA GLY A 205 -38.11 -23.27 23.51
C GLY A 205 -36.64 -23.47 23.14
N GLN A 206 -35.81 -23.60 24.19
CA GLN A 206 -34.46 -24.21 24.18
C GLN A 206 -33.35 -23.47 23.42
N ILE A 207 -32.81 -22.40 24.04
CA ILE A 207 -31.37 -22.14 24.21
C ILE A 207 -31.28 -21.33 25.52
N SER A 208 -30.36 -21.66 26.43
CA SER A 208 -30.11 -20.86 27.64
C SER A 208 -29.81 -19.40 27.27
N PRO A 209 -30.39 -18.39 27.93
CA PRO A 209 -30.18 -17.00 27.54
C PRO A 209 -28.70 -16.62 27.66
N GLU A 210 -28.00 -16.48 26.52
CA GLU A 210 -26.62 -16.01 26.46
C GLU A 210 -26.51 -14.60 27.04
N ALA A 211 -25.45 -14.30 27.79
CA ALA A 211 -25.25 -12.97 28.36
C ALA A 211 -25.04 -11.93 27.25
N SER A 212 -25.33 -10.65 27.55
CA SER A 212 -25.21 -9.54 26.60
C SER A 212 -24.21 -8.47 27.06
N PRO A 213 -22.92 -8.83 27.24
CA PRO A 213 -21.92 -7.95 27.83
C PRO A 213 -21.66 -6.66 27.03
N GLN A 214 -21.65 -6.72 25.70
CA GLN A 214 -21.37 -5.56 24.83
C GLN A 214 -22.52 -4.54 24.88
N TYR A 215 -23.76 -5.03 24.81
CA TYR A 215 -24.96 -4.24 24.98
C TYR A 215 -25.00 -3.59 26.36
N ASN A 216 -24.71 -4.34 27.41
CA ASN A 216 -24.75 -3.82 28.78
C ASN A 216 -23.72 -2.69 28.99
N MET A 217 -22.49 -2.88 28.50
CA MET A 217 -21.44 -1.85 28.58
C MET A 217 -21.80 -0.59 27.77
N SER A 218 -22.48 -0.73 26.63
CA SER A 218 -22.92 0.43 25.84
C SER A 218 -23.84 1.39 26.61
N ILE A 219 -24.62 0.88 27.58
CA ILE A 219 -25.49 1.68 28.45
C ILE A 219 -24.69 2.25 29.62
N ILE A 220 -23.81 1.45 30.24
CA ILE A 220 -22.96 1.91 31.35
C ILE A 220 -22.04 3.06 30.91
N GLU A 221 -21.52 3.01 29.68
CA GLU A 221 -20.71 4.08 29.10
C GLU A 221 -21.44 5.43 29.11
N ASP A 222 -22.74 5.47 28.81
CA ASP A 222 -23.54 6.71 28.84
C ASP A 222 -23.94 7.14 30.26
N ILE A 223 -23.82 6.24 31.25
CA ILE A 223 -24.05 6.56 32.68
C ILE A 223 -22.84 7.27 33.29
N ASP A 224 -21.63 6.86 32.92
CA ASP A 224 -20.40 7.26 33.63
C ASP A 224 -19.54 8.31 32.90
N MET A 225 -19.98 8.76 31.72
CA MET A 225 -19.23 9.65 30.84
C MET A 225 -18.77 10.96 31.52
N GLN A 226 -19.62 11.60 32.33
CA GLN A 226 -19.24 12.82 33.07
C GLN A 226 -18.16 12.53 34.12
N ASN A 227 -18.24 11.39 34.83
CA ASN A 227 -17.23 11.01 35.83
C ASN A 227 -15.87 10.75 35.18
N HIS A 228 -15.86 10.11 34.01
CA HIS A 228 -14.64 9.93 33.21
C HIS A 228 -14.01 11.28 32.82
N SER A 229 -14.84 12.26 32.44
CA SER A 229 -14.36 13.60 32.10
C SER A 229 -13.76 14.33 33.30
N LEU A 230 -14.37 14.21 34.50
CA LEU A 230 -13.84 14.78 35.73
C LEU A 230 -12.49 14.14 36.09
N TYR A 231 -12.41 12.81 36.06
CA TYR A 231 -11.19 12.05 36.35
C TYR A 231 -10.03 12.44 35.43
N LEU A 232 -10.28 12.56 34.12
CA LEU A 232 -9.26 12.94 33.14
C LEU A 232 -8.72 14.35 33.40
N ARG A 233 -9.60 15.32 33.65
CA ARG A 233 -9.19 16.70 33.97
C ARG A 233 -8.33 16.75 35.21
N ASP A 234 -8.74 16.07 36.28
CA ASP A 234 -8.04 16.11 37.56
C ASP A 234 -6.71 15.33 37.53
N THR A 235 -6.60 14.30 36.69
CA THR A 235 -5.38 13.49 36.54
C THR A 235 -4.37 14.13 35.60
N LEU A 236 -4.81 14.58 34.42
CA LEU A 236 -3.93 15.14 33.39
C LEU A 236 -3.50 16.56 33.73
N GLY A 237 -4.32 17.34 34.45
CA GLY A 237 -3.95 18.66 34.94
C GLY A 237 -2.73 18.68 35.88
N LYS A 238 -2.28 17.51 36.36
CA LYS A 238 -1.06 17.36 37.19
C LYS A 238 0.22 17.23 36.37
N CYS A 239 0.12 17.09 35.04
CA CYS A 239 1.25 16.82 34.15
C CYS A 239 1.22 17.80 32.97
N GLU A 240 2.15 18.76 32.96
CA GLU A 240 2.18 19.86 31.98
C GLU A 240 2.32 19.38 30.53
N CYS A 241 3.07 18.31 30.29
CA CYS A 241 3.28 17.77 28.93
C CYS A 241 2.09 16.97 28.37
N SER A 242 1.02 16.79 29.15
CA SER A 242 -0.10 15.91 28.80
C SER A 242 -0.88 16.38 27.57
N SER A 243 -1.20 17.68 27.46
CA SER A 243 -1.91 18.25 26.31
C SER A 243 -1.16 17.94 25.01
N ASP A 244 0.12 18.28 24.95
CA ASP A 244 0.99 18.10 23.78
C ASP A 244 1.18 16.62 23.43
N ALA A 245 1.39 15.77 24.44
CA ALA A 245 1.48 14.32 24.24
C ALA A 245 0.18 13.76 23.64
N ILE A 246 -0.99 14.22 24.10
CA ILE A 246 -2.30 13.82 23.54
C ILE A 246 -2.41 14.25 22.07
N LEU A 247 -1.95 15.45 21.71
CA LEU A 247 -1.95 15.91 20.32
C LEU A 247 -1.10 14.98 19.45
N LEU A 248 0.14 14.68 19.86
CA LEU A 248 1.03 13.76 19.12
C LEU A 248 0.42 12.36 18.98
N LEU A 249 -0.14 11.82 20.05
CA LEU A 249 -0.81 10.52 20.04
C LEU A 249 -2.02 10.51 19.09
N LYS A 250 -2.83 11.57 19.08
CA LYS A 250 -3.98 11.69 18.17
C LYS A 250 -3.57 11.82 16.72
N VAL A 251 -2.50 12.58 16.42
CA VAL A 251 -1.93 12.66 15.06
C VAL A 251 -1.45 11.28 14.62
N TRP A 252 -0.65 10.59 15.44
CA TRP A 252 -0.19 9.22 15.16
C TRP A 252 -1.35 8.27 14.89
N MET A 253 -2.36 8.23 15.76
CA MET A 253 -3.54 7.37 15.59
C MET A 253 -4.30 7.67 14.30
N ARG A 254 -4.43 8.96 13.94
CA ARG A 254 -5.11 9.38 12.71
C ARG A 254 -4.34 8.91 11.48
N GLN A 255 -3.01 9.02 11.48
CA GLN A 255 -2.19 8.51 10.38
C GLN A 255 -2.30 6.99 10.24
N ARG A 256 -2.59 6.26 11.32
CA ARG A 256 -2.82 4.79 11.29
C ARG A 256 -4.29 4.41 11.06
N LYS A 257 -5.18 5.39 10.93
CA LYS A 257 -6.63 5.28 10.69
C LYS A 257 -7.44 4.60 11.79
N PHE A 258 -6.89 4.40 13.00
CA PHE A 258 -7.60 3.73 14.10
C PHE A 258 -8.96 4.36 14.47
N PRO A 259 -9.11 5.71 14.54
CA PRO A 259 -10.40 6.31 14.91
C PRO A 259 -11.53 6.07 13.90
N GLN A 260 -11.22 5.63 12.68
CA GLN A 260 -12.22 5.32 11.65
C GLN A 260 -12.82 3.92 11.84
N MET A 261 -12.21 3.10 12.71
CA MET A 261 -12.57 1.72 12.97
C MET A 261 -13.44 1.65 14.22
N HIS A 262 -14.45 0.79 14.23
CA HIS A 262 -15.32 0.60 15.40
C HIS A 262 -14.58 -0.09 16.56
N ASP A 263 -13.77 -1.10 16.27
CA ASP A 263 -13.15 -1.99 17.25
C ASP A 263 -11.72 -1.56 17.64
N SER A 264 -11.33 -0.31 17.41
CA SER A 264 -9.94 0.16 17.56
C SER A 264 -9.78 1.34 18.53
N LEU A 265 -8.53 1.77 18.70
CA LEU A 265 -8.19 2.89 19.56
C LEU A 265 -8.85 4.16 19.03
N ASN A 266 -9.51 4.87 19.94
CA ASN A 266 -9.96 6.24 19.73
C ASN A 266 -9.28 7.21 20.70
N GLY A 267 -9.50 8.51 20.49
CA GLY A 267 -8.85 9.55 21.28
C GLY A 267 -9.14 9.45 22.78
N PHE A 268 -10.33 8.96 23.17
CA PHE A 268 -10.71 8.79 24.57
C PHE A 268 -9.91 7.67 25.24
N ILE A 269 -9.86 6.47 24.64
CA ILE A 269 -9.09 5.34 25.19
C ILE A 269 -7.61 5.66 25.27
N MET A 270 -7.05 6.33 24.26
CA MET A 270 -5.65 6.74 24.28
C MET A 270 -5.37 7.74 25.41
N THR A 271 -6.28 8.68 25.65
CA THR A 271 -6.18 9.66 26.74
C THR A 271 -6.30 8.98 28.11
N MET A 272 -7.20 8.01 28.25
CA MET A 272 -7.32 7.18 29.45
C MET A 272 -6.05 6.35 29.70
N LEU A 273 -5.43 5.82 28.65
CA LEU A 273 -4.16 5.09 28.76
C LEU A 273 -3.02 6.00 29.23
N LEU A 274 -2.96 7.23 28.70
CA LEU A 274 -2.00 8.23 29.18
C LEU A 274 -2.23 8.57 30.66
N ALA A 275 -3.48 8.80 31.06
CA ALA A 275 -3.84 9.06 32.45
C ALA A 275 -3.49 7.87 33.36
N TYR A 276 -3.67 6.63 32.90
CA TYR A 276 -3.26 5.41 33.59
C TYR A 276 -1.74 5.38 33.82
N LEU A 277 -0.94 5.69 32.79
CA LEU A 277 0.52 5.68 32.85
C LEU A 277 1.11 6.79 33.74
N ILE A 278 0.39 7.90 33.91
CA ILE A 278 0.71 8.99 34.84
C ILE A 278 0.31 8.62 36.28
N SER A 279 -0.89 8.05 36.46
CA SER A 279 -1.50 7.93 37.77
C SER A 279 -1.13 6.65 38.52
N THR A 280 -1.03 5.49 37.87
CA THR A 280 -0.93 4.16 38.53
C THR A 280 0.50 3.69 38.88
N GLY A 281 0.63 2.59 39.62
CA GLY A 281 1.80 2.17 40.43
C GLY A 281 3.15 1.96 39.73
N ASP A 282 3.18 1.88 38.39
CA ASP A 282 4.42 1.76 37.61
C ASP A 282 4.96 3.12 37.10
N ARG A 283 4.28 4.25 37.38
CA ARG A 283 4.62 5.65 36.99
C ARG A 283 5.68 5.76 35.89
N LYS A 284 5.34 5.34 34.68
CA LYS A 284 6.28 5.38 33.56
C LYS A 284 6.43 6.79 33.00
N ILE A 285 5.45 7.67 33.23
CA ILE A 285 5.46 9.07 32.79
C ILE A 285 5.53 9.95 34.04
N THR A 286 6.59 10.76 34.11
CA THR A 286 6.84 11.68 35.23
C THR A 286 6.58 13.13 34.80
N SER A 287 6.38 14.02 35.77
CA SER A 287 6.15 15.46 35.52
C SER A 287 7.30 16.15 34.78
N ASN A 288 8.51 15.57 34.84
CA ASN A 288 9.71 16.15 34.23
C ASN A 288 9.89 15.77 32.75
N MET A 289 9.02 14.90 32.20
CA MET A 289 9.11 14.47 30.81
C MET A 289 8.51 15.51 29.85
N ASN A 290 9.10 15.66 28.68
CA ASN A 290 8.50 16.41 27.58
C ASN A 290 7.46 15.56 26.80
N ALA A 291 6.73 16.20 25.88
CA ALA A 291 5.67 15.55 25.11
C ALA A 291 6.16 14.37 24.26
N THR A 292 7.35 14.49 23.66
CA THR A 292 7.97 13.43 22.83
C THR A 292 8.37 12.21 23.66
N GLN A 293 8.89 12.43 24.86
CA GLN A 293 9.21 11.37 25.82
C GLN A 293 7.94 10.66 26.30
N ALA A 294 6.91 11.42 26.68
CA ALA A 294 5.61 10.86 27.06
C ALA A 294 4.97 10.05 25.91
N PHE A 295 5.00 10.58 24.69
CA PHE A 295 4.59 9.87 23.48
C PHE A 295 5.34 8.54 23.32
N ARG A 296 6.68 8.57 23.41
CA ARG A 296 7.52 7.37 23.30
C ARG A 296 7.16 6.31 24.34
N VAL A 297 6.99 6.70 25.60
CA VAL A 297 6.62 5.78 26.70
C VAL A 297 5.25 5.12 26.45
N CYS A 298 4.28 5.89 25.93
CA CYS A 298 2.99 5.34 25.51
C CYS A 298 3.17 4.30 24.39
N ILE A 299 3.91 4.62 23.34
CA ILE A 299 4.16 3.71 22.21
C ILE A 299 4.92 2.45 22.67
N GLU A 300 5.94 2.58 23.53
CA GLU A 300 6.67 1.44 24.12
C GLU A 300 5.76 0.53 24.94
N SER A 301 4.85 1.12 25.71
CA SER A 301 3.85 0.37 26.49
C SER A 301 2.88 -0.39 25.57
N ILE A 302 2.41 0.23 24.50
CA ILE A 302 1.54 -0.41 23.50
C ILE A 302 2.28 -1.54 22.76
N ALA A 303 3.52 -1.30 22.31
CA ALA A 303 4.35 -2.31 21.65
C ALA A 303 4.65 -3.51 22.57
N GLY A 304 4.72 -3.27 23.88
CA GLY A 304 4.84 -4.27 24.95
C GLY A 304 3.54 -5.02 25.28
N GLY A 305 2.42 -4.70 24.61
CA GLY A 305 1.14 -5.38 24.81
C GLY A 305 0.37 -4.93 26.06
N ILE A 306 0.52 -3.67 26.50
CA ILE A 306 -0.22 -3.17 27.67
C ILE A 306 -1.75 -3.33 27.55
N LEU A 307 -2.29 -3.17 26.34
CA LEU A 307 -3.74 -3.29 26.06
C LEU A 307 -4.22 -4.75 25.95
N GLU A 308 -3.32 -5.72 25.89
CA GLU A 308 -3.65 -7.15 25.93
C GLU A 308 -3.78 -7.66 27.38
N LYS A 309 -3.44 -6.82 28.35
CA LYS A 309 -3.52 -7.13 29.78
C LYS A 309 -4.70 -6.36 30.39
N PRO A 310 -5.44 -6.95 31.35
CA PRO A 310 -6.47 -6.21 32.07
C PRO A 310 -5.89 -5.01 32.82
N LEU A 311 -6.39 -3.82 32.52
CA LEU A 311 -6.02 -2.55 33.15
C LEU A 311 -7.11 -2.09 34.11
N PHE A 312 -6.73 -1.66 35.30
CA PHE A 312 -7.65 -1.12 36.30
C PHE A 312 -7.15 0.26 36.76
N LEU A 313 -7.95 1.30 36.56
CA LEU A 313 -7.58 2.68 36.89
C LEU A 313 -7.61 2.97 38.41
N ILE A 314 -8.09 2.04 39.24
CA ILE A 314 -8.19 2.17 40.70
C ILE A 314 -6.93 1.63 41.39
N LYS A 315 -6.37 2.41 42.33
CA LYS A 315 -5.21 2.01 43.13
C LYS A 315 -5.55 1.04 44.28
N GLU A 316 -6.54 1.34 45.13
CA GLU A 316 -6.67 0.63 46.43
C GLU A 316 -8.11 0.42 46.95
N THR A 317 -9.14 1.10 46.40
CA THR A 317 -10.53 1.08 46.91
C THR A 317 -11.52 0.36 45.98
N SER A 318 -11.09 -0.77 45.39
CA SER A 318 -11.98 -1.60 44.59
C SER A 318 -13.18 -2.08 45.41
N ARG A 319 -14.40 -1.95 44.87
CA ARG A 319 -15.57 -2.67 45.41
C ARG A 319 -15.61 -4.13 44.97
N LYS A 320 -14.87 -4.50 43.92
CA LYS A 320 -14.84 -5.85 43.33
C LYS A 320 -13.64 -6.66 43.80
N THR A 321 -13.84 -7.96 43.96
CA THR A 321 -12.77 -8.90 44.30
C THR A 321 -11.77 -9.08 43.15
N LYS A 322 -10.61 -9.67 43.42
CA LYS A 322 -9.62 -9.98 42.37
C LYS A 322 -10.19 -10.99 41.36
N GLU A 323 -11.05 -11.89 41.81
CA GLU A 323 -11.71 -12.92 41.01
C GLU A 323 -12.74 -12.29 40.06
N GLU A 324 -13.58 -11.38 40.56
CA GLU A 324 -14.55 -10.64 39.74
C GLU A 324 -13.87 -9.80 38.65
N ARG A 325 -12.71 -9.22 38.97
CA ARG A 325 -11.88 -8.48 38.01
C ARG A 325 -11.29 -9.37 36.94
N LYS A 326 -10.84 -10.58 37.29
CA LYS A 326 -10.33 -11.56 36.31
C LYS A 326 -11.42 -12.05 35.38
N ALA A 327 -12.64 -12.26 35.88
CA ALA A 327 -13.77 -12.74 35.10
C ALA A 327 -14.14 -11.85 33.90
N TYR A 328 -13.78 -10.56 33.89
CA TYR A 328 -14.00 -9.69 32.72
C TYR A 328 -13.27 -10.19 31.47
N SER A 329 -12.15 -10.89 31.64
CA SER A 329 -11.36 -11.44 30.53
C SER A 329 -12.04 -12.63 29.85
N GLU A 330 -13.09 -13.20 30.48
CA GLU A 330 -13.91 -14.25 29.89
C GLU A 330 -14.94 -13.68 28.89
N TRP A 331 -15.34 -12.42 29.09
CA TRP A 331 -16.39 -11.76 28.29
C TRP A 331 -15.84 -10.80 27.23
N PHE A 332 -14.63 -10.27 27.42
CA PHE A 332 -14.05 -9.24 26.58
C PHE A 332 -12.61 -9.58 26.16
N GLU A 333 -12.27 -9.28 24.91
CA GLU A 333 -10.92 -9.47 24.37
C GLU A 333 -9.94 -8.39 24.86
N ALA A 334 -10.46 -7.21 25.26
CA ALA A 334 -9.70 -6.14 25.90
C ALA A 334 -10.43 -5.67 27.17
N VAL A 335 -9.67 -5.47 28.25
CA VAL A 335 -10.22 -5.03 29.54
C VAL A 335 -9.48 -3.80 30.02
N MET A 336 -10.18 -2.67 30.05
CA MET A 336 -9.73 -1.45 30.70
C MET A 336 -10.86 -0.93 31.57
N MET A 337 -10.77 -1.19 32.87
CA MET A 337 -11.77 -0.76 33.84
C MET A 337 -11.54 0.68 34.25
N ASP A 338 -12.63 1.46 34.26
CA ASP A 338 -12.64 2.86 34.67
C ASP A 338 -12.24 3.08 36.15
N ASN A 339 -12.22 4.35 36.55
CA ASN A 339 -11.84 4.78 37.89
C ASN A 339 -12.88 4.43 38.98
N LEU A 340 -14.05 3.90 38.61
CA LEU A 340 -15.12 3.49 39.53
C LEU A 340 -15.36 1.96 39.53
N ASP A 341 -14.57 1.21 38.76
CA ASP A 341 -14.73 -0.23 38.50
C ASP A 341 -16.11 -0.60 37.95
N CYS A 342 -16.76 0.31 37.22
CA CYS A 342 -18.15 0.14 36.76
C CYS A 342 -18.22 -0.21 35.28
N CYS A 343 -17.41 0.44 34.44
CA CYS A 343 -17.39 0.27 33.00
C CYS A 343 -16.06 -0.35 32.54
N ASN A 344 -16.11 -1.35 31.65
CA ASN A 344 -14.98 -1.66 30.78
C ASN A 344 -15.02 -0.69 29.61
N ILE A 345 -14.14 0.31 29.57
CA ILE A 345 -14.14 1.32 28.49
C ILE A 345 -13.59 0.77 27.16
N ALA A 346 -12.89 -0.37 27.18
CA ALA A 346 -12.35 -1.03 26.00
C ALA A 346 -13.25 -2.18 25.46
N TYR A 347 -14.52 -2.23 25.89
CA TYR A 347 -15.40 -3.39 25.67
C TYR A 347 -15.58 -3.80 24.21
N TYR A 348 -15.55 -2.85 23.26
CA TYR A 348 -15.71 -3.07 21.82
C TYR A 348 -14.42 -3.45 21.08
N MET A 349 -13.26 -3.42 21.74
CA MET A 349 -11.99 -3.70 21.08
C MET A 349 -11.78 -5.19 20.83
N THR A 350 -11.36 -5.55 19.61
CA THR A 350 -11.07 -6.94 19.25
C THR A 350 -9.58 -7.28 19.36
N LYS A 351 -9.26 -8.57 19.52
CA LYS A 351 -7.92 -9.15 19.49
C LYS A 351 -7.19 -8.79 18.20
N SER A 352 -7.88 -8.86 17.06
CA SER A 352 -7.27 -8.51 15.76
C SER A 352 -6.86 -7.02 15.71
N SER A 353 -7.68 -6.13 16.27
CA SER A 353 -7.37 -4.71 16.41
C SER A 353 -6.19 -4.47 17.38
N LEU A 354 -6.14 -5.18 18.50
CA LEU A 354 -5.00 -5.12 19.43
C LEU A 354 -3.68 -5.52 18.76
N VAL A 355 -3.68 -6.59 17.94
CA VAL A 355 -2.51 -7.01 17.17
C VAL A 355 -2.09 -5.95 16.15
N GLU A 356 -3.05 -5.33 15.46
CA GLU A 356 -2.79 -4.23 14.52
C GLU A 356 -2.14 -3.02 15.21
N ILE A 357 -2.72 -2.57 16.33
CA ILE A 357 -2.21 -1.47 17.15
C ILE A 357 -0.78 -1.75 17.64
N LYS A 358 -0.54 -2.95 18.18
CA LYS A 358 0.76 -3.38 18.68
C LYS A 358 1.80 -3.45 17.56
N THR A 359 1.41 -3.93 16.39
CA THR A 359 2.28 -3.99 15.20
C THR A 359 2.66 -2.59 14.73
N ALA A 360 1.70 -1.67 14.66
CA ALA A 360 1.96 -0.27 14.32
C ALA A 360 2.87 0.44 15.34
N ALA A 361 2.69 0.15 16.63
CA ALA A 361 3.55 0.68 17.69
C ALA A 361 5.00 0.15 17.57
N ARG A 362 5.17 -1.15 17.30
CA ARG A 362 6.50 -1.76 17.05
C ARG A 362 7.18 -1.16 15.83
N ALA A 363 6.45 -0.97 14.73
CA ALA A 363 6.96 -0.31 13.53
C ALA A 363 7.39 1.13 13.83
N THR A 364 6.58 1.87 14.61
CA THR A 364 6.91 3.24 15.05
C THR A 364 8.22 3.27 15.86
N LEU A 365 8.42 2.34 16.80
CA LEU A 365 9.66 2.27 17.58
C LEU A 365 10.87 1.85 16.72
N ALA A 366 10.68 0.99 15.74
CA ALA A 366 11.75 0.62 14.81
C ALA A 366 12.22 1.85 14.02
N VAL A 367 11.29 2.67 13.54
CA VAL A 367 11.59 3.95 12.88
C VAL A 367 12.33 4.90 13.83
N MET A 368 11.86 5.05 15.08
CA MET A 368 12.50 5.93 16.07
C MET A 368 13.92 5.49 16.49
N LYS A 369 14.31 4.22 16.30
CA LYS A 369 15.66 3.73 16.64
C LYS A 369 16.73 4.19 15.66
N HIS A 370 16.37 4.42 14.41
CA HIS A 370 17.30 4.92 13.42
C HIS A 370 17.41 6.43 13.62
N ALA A 371 18.47 6.86 14.32
CA ALA A 371 18.71 8.20 14.87
C ALA A 371 18.97 9.32 13.85
N TRP A 372 18.59 9.09 12.60
CA TRP A 372 18.67 10.09 11.54
C TRP A 372 17.29 10.68 11.37
N ASP A 373 17.17 11.94 10.99
CA ASP A 373 15.92 12.74 10.90
C ASP A 373 14.78 12.17 10.00
N PHE A 374 14.89 10.91 9.56
CA PHE A 374 14.05 10.14 8.65
C PHE A 374 12.96 9.31 9.33
N GLY A 375 12.44 9.75 10.47
CA GLY A 375 11.31 9.08 11.12
C GLY A 375 10.07 9.93 11.30
N PHE A 376 10.22 11.25 11.26
CA PHE A 376 9.12 12.17 11.56
C PHE A 376 7.99 12.05 10.53
N ASP A 377 8.32 12.04 9.24
CA ASP A 377 7.35 11.99 8.15
C ASP A 377 6.54 10.68 8.22
N GLU A 378 7.22 9.55 8.43
CA GLU A 378 6.66 8.21 8.53
C GLU A 378 5.73 8.05 9.75
N ILE A 379 6.03 8.76 10.85
CA ILE A 379 5.25 8.68 12.09
C ILE A 379 4.03 9.62 12.06
N PHE A 380 4.21 10.87 11.60
CA PHE A 380 3.22 11.93 11.79
C PHE A 380 2.62 12.49 10.49
N MET A 381 3.27 12.31 9.33
CA MET A 381 2.83 12.89 8.05
C MET A 381 2.23 11.87 7.08
N THR A 382 2.69 10.62 7.13
CA THR A 382 2.27 9.57 6.18
C THR A 382 1.09 8.75 6.69
N GLY A 383 -0.03 8.84 5.97
CA GLY A 383 -1.25 8.07 6.23
C GLY A 383 -1.17 6.62 5.72
N LEU A 384 -1.66 5.68 6.54
CA LEU A 384 -1.76 4.25 6.20
C LEU A 384 -3.18 3.92 5.75
N ASP A 385 -3.52 4.28 4.52
CA ASP A 385 -4.80 3.92 3.90
C ASP A 385 -4.93 2.41 3.69
N PHE A 386 -6.16 1.92 3.56
CA PHE A 386 -6.49 0.49 3.50
C PHE A 386 -5.71 -0.25 2.39
N SER A 387 -5.75 0.29 1.16
CA SER A 387 -5.16 -0.34 -0.02
C SER A 387 -3.64 -0.56 0.08
N PRO A 388 -2.79 0.44 0.40
CA PRO A 388 -1.35 0.23 0.52
C PRO A 388 -0.92 -0.50 1.81
N LYS A 389 -1.80 -0.58 2.83
CA LYS A 389 -1.47 -1.20 4.12
C LYS A 389 -1.39 -2.72 4.08
N PHE A 390 -2.30 -3.37 3.36
CA PHE A 390 -2.43 -4.83 3.32
C PHE A 390 -1.84 -5.43 2.04
N ASP A 391 -1.41 -6.69 2.10
CA ASP A 391 -0.87 -7.44 0.95
C ASP A 391 -2.00 -8.00 0.07
N TYR A 392 -3.09 -8.46 0.68
CA TYR A 392 -4.29 -8.94 -0.01
C TYR A 392 -5.54 -8.27 0.56
N HIS A 393 -6.52 -8.04 -0.30
CA HIS A 393 -7.77 -7.36 0.04
C HIS A 393 -8.95 -8.21 -0.37
N LEU A 394 -9.86 -8.47 0.55
CA LEU A 394 -11.10 -9.16 0.31
C LEU A 394 -12.26 -8.19 0.51
N ARG A 395 -13.17 -8.16 -0.45
CA ARG A 395 -14.46 -7.48 -0.36
C ARG A 395 -15.57 -8.52 -0.51
N ILE A 396 -16.55 -8.48 0.39
CA ILE A 396 -17.74 -9.32 0.33
C ILE A 396 -18.96 -8.41 0.18
N SER A 397 -19.67 -8.52 -0.94
CA SER A 397 -20.95 -7.84 -1.16
C SER A 397 -22.06 -8.53 -0.36
N MET A 398 -22.86 -7.73 0.36
CA MET A 398 -23.95 -8.22 1.20
C MET A 398 -25.34 -7.89 0.64
N LYS A 399 -25.41 -7.26 -0.54
CA LYS A 399 -26.66 -6.74 -1.13
C LYS A 399 -27.73 -7.81 -1.43
N ASP A 400 -27.30 -9.03 -1.73
CA ASP A 400 -28.20 -10.10 -2.16
C ASP A 400 -28.62 -11.03 -1.00
N GLN A 401 -28.24 -10.72 0.24
CA GLN A 401 -28.66 -11.51 1.40
C GLN A 401 -30.02 -11.04 1.93
N PRO A 402 -30.92 -11.97 2.29
CA PRO A 402 -32.22 -11.60 2.85
C PRO A 402 -32.05 -10.79 4.14
N LEU A 403 -32.66 -9.60 4.15
CA LEU A 403 -32.78 -8.75 5.34
C LEU A 403 -33.75 -9.42 6.33
N GLU A 404 -33.23 -10.26 7.22
CA GLU A 404 -34.03 -10.73 8.37
C GLU A 404 -34.17 -9.60 9.40
N HIS A 405 -35.42 -9.26 9.75
CA HIS A 405 -35.78 -8.35 10.85
C HIS A 405 -35.90 -9.10 12.19
N PRO A 406 -35.87 -8.40 13.34
CA PRO A 406 -34.73 -7.75 13.98
C PRO A 406 -33.79 -8.77 14.68
N SER A 407 -32.51 -8.43 14.81
CA SER A 407 -31.52 -9.25 15.52
C SER A 407 -31.36 -8.79 16.97
N PHE A 408 -31.62 -9.69 17.91
CA PHE A 408 -31.35 -9.50 19.35
C PHE A 408 -29.92 -9.92 19.73
N ALA A 409 -28.97 -9.85 18.78
CA ALA A 409 -27.56 -10.12 19.04
C ALA A 409 -26.91 -8.98 19.83
N ASP A 410 -25.92 -9.31 20.66
CA ASP A 410 -25.25 -8.38 21.59
C ASP A 410 -24.69 -7.11 20.91
N GLU A 411 -24.17 -7.27 19.69
CA GLU A 411 -23.66 -6.17 18.85
C GLU A 411 -24.42 -5.99 17.53
N GLY A 412 -25.48 -6.77 17.32
CA GLY A 412 -26.27 -6.81 16.08
C GLY A 412 -25.73 -7.77 15.01
N LYS A 413 -26.63 -8.27 14.16
CA LYS A 413 -26.34 -9.30 13.12
C LYS A 413 -25.19 -8.96 12.17
N TYR A 414 -25.00 -7.69 11.81
CA TYR A 414 -23.91 -7.30 10.92
C TYR A 414 -22.53 -7.55 11.55
N ARG A 415 -22.40 -7.44 12.88
CA ARG A 415 -21.17 -7.76 13.62
C ARG A 415 -20.94 -9.25 13.72
N ASP A 416 -21.99 -10.06 13.85
CA ASP A 416 -21.85 -11.53 13.92
C ASP A 416 -21.25 -12.09 12.63
N ILE A 417 -21.68 -11.58 11.47
CA ILE A 417 -21.11 -11.96 10.16
C ILE A 417 -19.63 -11.55 10.09
N GLU A 418 -19.28 -10.33 10.53
CA GLU A 418 -17.90 -9.86 10.56
C GLU A 418 -17.01 -10.74 11.46
N LYS A 419 -17.51 -11.12 12.64
CA LYS A 419 -16.84 -12.04 13.57
C LYS A 419 -16.73 -13.46 13.01
N GLN A 420 -17.76 -13.93 12.30
CA GLN A 420 -17.72 -15.24 11.64
C GLN A 420 -16.66 -15.26 10.53
N ILE A 421 -16.59 -14.21 9.70
CA ILE A 421 -15.55 -14.04 8.69
C ILE A 421 -14.18 -14.03 9.35
N ALA A 422 -13.99 -13.24 10.42
CA ALA A 422 -12.72 -13.18 11.14
C ALA A 422 -12.29 -14.57 11.65
N ARG A 423 -13.19 -15.32 12.30
CA ARG A 423 -12.90 -16.68 12.82
C ARG A 423 -12.56 -17.68 11.72
N VAL A 424 -13.34 -17.70 10.64
CA VAL A 424 -13.13 -18.62 9.50
C VAL A 424 -11.78 -18.35 8.84
N LEU A 425 -11.45 -17.08 8.62
CA LEU A 425 -10.18 -16.71 7.99
C LEU A 425 -8.99 -16.95 8.94
N ASP A 426 -9.10 -16.64 10.23
CA ASP A 426 -8.05 -16.93 11.21
C ASP A 426 -7.74 -18.43 11.28
N GLN A 427 -8.77 -19.28 11.34
CA GLN A 427 -8.62 -20.74 11.36
C GLN A 427 -8.06 -21.29 10.04
N GLY A 428 -8.53 -20.82 8.88
CA GLY A 428 -8.19 -21.41 7.59
C GLY A 428 -6.92 -20.86 6.94
N ILE A 429 -6.58 -19.59 7.18
CA ILE A 429 -5.33 -18.99 6.68
C ILE A 429 -4.16 -19.33 7.61
N GLY A 430 -4.41 -19.39 8.92
CA GLY A 430 -3.42 -19.76 9.93
C GLY A 430 -2.13 -18.94 9.83
N ASN A 431 -0.98 -19.62 9.93
CA ASN A 431 0.34 -18.98 9.97
C ASN A 431 0.80 -18.34 8.64
N ARG A 432 -0.04 -18.36 7.58
CA ARG A 432 0.24 -17.62 6.33
C ARG A 432 0.10 -16.12 6.52
N ALA A 433 -0.77 -15.68 7.42
CA ALA A 433 -1.00 -14.27 7.74
C ALA A 433 -0.28 -13.87 9.04
N ALA A 434 0.29 -12.67 9.05
CA ALA A 434 0.70 -12.00 10.29
C ALA A 434 -0.47 -11.25 10.92
N LEU A 435 -1.41 -10.78 10.10
CA LEU A 435 -2.58 -10.03 10.55
C LEU A 435 -3.74 -10.21 9.57
N ILE A 436 -4.93 -10.48 10.10
CA ILE A 436 -6.20 -10.45 9.36
C ILE A 436 -7.08 -9.40 10.04
N ARG A 437 -7.51 -8.38 9.29
CA ARG A 437 -8.37 -7.31 9.81
C ARG A 437 -9.65 -7.24 9.02
N VAL A 438 -10.75 -7.63 9.67
CA VAL A 438 -12.11 -7.37 9.19
C VAL A 438 -12.49 -5.97 9.63
N TYR A 439 -12.71 -5.08 8.66
CA TYR A 439 -13.09 -3.70 8.92
C TYR A 439 -14.58 -3.68 9.24
N GLY A 440 -14.91 -3.30 10.48
CA GLY A 440 -16.30 -3.21 10.91
C GLY A 440 -17.05 -2.17 10.09
N ARG A 441 -18.20 -2.53 9.53
CA ARG A 441 -19.05 -1.60 8.78
C ARG A 441 -19.51 -0.47 9.70
N VAL A 442 -19.44 0.76 9.21
CA VAL A 442 -19.83 1.97 9.94
C VAL A 442 -20.88 2.73 9.13
N PRO A 443 -21.75 3.54 9.76
CA PRO A 443 -22.71 4.35 9.02
C PRO A 443 -22.02 5.29 8.02
N PRO A 444 -22.57 5.46 6.81
CA PRO A 444 -21.95 6.32 5.79
C PRO A 444 -21.95 7.81 6.22
N PRO A 445 -21.05 8.66 5.69
CA PRO A 445 -20.87 10.06 6.12
C PRO A 445 -22.10 10.99 6.04
N LYS A 446 -23.17 10.57 5.34
CA LYS A 446 -24.45 11.29 5.17
C LYS A 446 -25.64 10.49 5.73
N TRP A 447 -25.37 9.54 6.62
CA TRP A 447 -26.40 8.75 7.27
C TRP A 447 -27.35 9.64 8.08
N ASP A 448 -28.62 9.26 8.13
CA ASP A 448 -29.63 9.90 8.95
C ASP A 448 -30.29 8.84 9.80
N VAL A 449 -30.35 9.05 11.12
CA VAL A 449 -30.95 8.10 12.06
C VAL A 449 -32.35 7.68 11.64
N ARG A 450 -33.13 8.57 11.00
CA ARG A 450 -34.50 8.29 10.56
C ARG A 450 -34.58 7.23 9.44
N LYS A 451 -33.47 6.98 8.75
CA LYS A 451 -33.35 5.93 7.73
C LYS A 451 -33.04 4.55 8.31
N GLY A 452 -32.86 4.43 9.63
CA GLY A 452 -32.56 3.16 10.28
C GLY A 452 -31.11 2.71 10.16
N VAL A 453 -30.79 1.59 10.82
CA VAL A 453 -29.45 0.98 10.86
C VAL A 453 -29.30 -0.16 9.84
N HIS A 454 -30.39 -0.68 9.26
CA HIS A 454 -30.34 -1.75 8.25
C HIS A 454 -29.48 -1.41 7.03
N ILE A 455 -29.33 -0.12 6.69
CA ILE A 455 -28.44 0.34 5.61
C ILE A 455 -26.99 -0.15 5.77
N ILE A 456 -26.55 -0.44 6.99
CA ILE A 456 -25.22 -0.99 7.29
C ILE A 456 -25.11 -2.44 6.83
N ASN A 457 -26.22 -3.20 6.86
CA ASN A 457 -26.25 -4.59 6.39
C ASN A 457 -25.95 -4.69 4.89
N GLU A 458 -26.32 -3.68 4.12
CA GLU A 458 -26.09 -3.61 2.66
C GLU A 458 -24.66 -3.18 2.30
N LEU A 459 -23.92 -2.60 3.25
CA LEU A 459 -22.53 -2.20 3.02
C LEU A 459 -21.65 -3.45 2.86
N PRO A 460 -20.68 -3.40 1.95
CA PRO A 460 -19.73 -4.50 1.79
C PRO A 460 -18.87 -4.67 3.04
N VAL A 461 -18.45 -5.90 3.31
CA VAL A 461 -17.44 -6.19 4.33
C VAL A 461 -16.07 -6.13 3.67
N PHE A 462 -15.16 -5.36 4.26
CA PHE A 462 -13.77 -5.26 3.82
C PHE A 462 -12.85 -6.03 4.77
N VAL A 463 -11.92 -6.79 4.19
CA VAL A 463 -10.92 -7.54 4.94
C VAL A 463 -9.55 -7.27 4.35
N GLY A 464 -8.63 -6.82 5.20
CA GLY A 464 -7.21 -6.65 4.87
C GLY A 464 -6.37 -7.78 5.47
N ILE A 465 -5.45 -8.32 4.68
CA ILE A 465 -4.55 -9.41 5.10
C ILE A 465 -3.10 -8.96 4.90
N MET A 466 -2.32 -8.97 5.99
CA MET A 466 -0.85 -8.86 5.92
C MET A 466 -0.28 -10.26 6.00
N ILE A 467 0.55 -10.65 5.04
CA ILE A 467 1.15 -11.99 5.07
C ILE A 467 2.37 -12.01 5.99
N LYS A 468 2.64 -13.18 6.57
CA LYS A 468 3.74 -13.35 7.52
C LYS A 468 5.09 -13.35 6.82
N ASP A 469 5.20 -14.20 5.80
CA ASP A 469 6.38 -14.36 4.97
C ASP A 469 5.98 -14.97 3.62
N TYR A 470 6.86 -14.82 2.63
CA TYR A 470 6.59 -15.23 1.25
C TYR A 470 6.39 -16.74 1.11
N ASP A 471 7.19 -17.56 1.79
CA ASP A 471 7.14 -19.02 1.63
C ASP A 471 5.88 -19.61 2.27
N SER A 472 5.52 -19.15 3.47
CA SER A 472 4.32 -19.59 4.17
C SER A 472 3.07 -19.25 3.35
N ALA A 473 2.98 -18.04 2.79
CA ALA A 473 1.81 -17.63 2.01
C ALA A 473 1.63 -18.44 0.72
N ASN A 474 2.73 -18.79 0.04
CA ASN A 474 2.76 -19.44 -1.27
C ASN A 474 2.89 -20.98 -1.21
N ARG A 475 2.88 -21.59 -0.02
CA ARG A 475 2.97 -23.06 0.09
C ARG A 475 1.71 -23.74 -0.48
N MET A 476 1.90 -24.82 -1.24
CA MET A 476 0.81 -25.56 -1.87
C MET A 476 0.06 -26.49 -0.91
N VAL A 477 0.65 -26.85 0.23
CA VAL A 477 0.08 -27.84 1.15
C VAL A 477 -0.15 -27.18 2.51
N GLU A 478 -1.38 -27.26 2.99
CA GLU A 478 -1.72 -27.00 4.38
C GLU A 478 -1.60 -28.30 5.16
N ILE A 479 -0.76 -28.31 6.20
CA ILE A 479 -0.52 -29.50 7.02
C ILE A 479 -1.41 -29.41 8.25
N GLY A 480 -2.31 -30.36 8.38
CA GLY A 480 -3.20 -30.55 9.53
C GLY A 480 -2.63 -31.53 10.57
N PRO A 481 -3.48 -31.98 11.50
CA PRO A 481 -3.11 -32.90 12.57
C PRO A 481 -2.68 -34.29 12.04
N SER A 482 -2.06 -35.08 12.91
CA SER A 482 -1.74 -36.49 12.63
C SER A 482 -3.03 -37.28 12.40
N ALA A 483 -3.02 -38.23 11.47
CA ALA A 483 -4.17 -39.12 11.23
C ALA A 483 -4.56 -39.95 12.46
N ASP A 484 -3.61 -40.14 13.39
CA ASP A 484 -3.84 -40.84 14.67
C ASP A 484 -4.66 -40.01 15.67
N ASP A 485 -4.69 -38.68 15.51
CA ASP A 485 -5.52 -37.78 16.31
C ASP A 485 -6.92 -37.69 15.70
N VAL A 486 -7.79 -38.63 16.10
CA VAL A 486 -9.13 -38.82 15.52
C VAL A 486 -10.00 -37.56 15.67
N ASP A 487 -9.91 -36.87 16.80
CA ASP A 487 -10.74 -35.71 17.13
C ASP A 487 -10.34 -34.47 16.32
N GLU A 488 -9.06 -34.10 16.34
CA GLU A 488 -8.57 -32.96 15.57
C GLU A 488 -8.65 -33.22 14.07
N SER A 489 -8.41 -34.46 13.62
CA SER A 489 -8.61 -34.84 12.22
C SER A 489 -10.08 -34.75 11.80
N GLY A 490 -11.01 -35.11 12.69
CA GLY A 490 -12.45 -34.93 12.48
C GLY A 490 -12.85 -33.46 12.30
N LYS A 491 -12.31 -32.56 13.14
CA LYS A 491 -12.49 -31.12 13.01
C LYS A 491 -11.89 -30.59 11.71
N PHE A 492 -10.69 -31.05 11.34
CA PHE A 492 -10.02 -30.66 10.11
C PHE A 492 -10.83 -31.06 8.86
N ARG A 493 -11.28 -32.31 8.78
CA ARG A 493 -12.14 -32.79 7.68
C ARG A 493 -13.47 -32.06 7.62
N THR A 494 -14.07 -31.75 8.76
CA THR A 494 -15.31 -30.97 8.80
C THR A 494 -15.09 -29.54 8.29
N PHE A 495 -13.99 -28.91 8.70
CA PHE A 495 -13.64 -27.57 8.27
C PHE A 495 -13.29 -27.50 6.78
N TRP A 496 -12.40 -28.37 6.29
CA TRP A 496 -11.91 -28.34 4.89
C TRP A 496 -12.73 -29.17 3.91
N GLY A 497 -13.66 -30.02 4.35
CA GLY A 497 -14.54 -30.81 3.48
C GLY A 497 -13.79 -31.60 2.40
N GLU A 498 -14.20 -31.39 1.15
CA GLU A 498 -13.62 -32.05 -0.03
C GLU A 498 -12.14 -31.73 -0.28
N LYS A 499 -11.59 -30.68 0.36
CA LYS A 499 -10.16 -30.36 0.26
C LYS A 499 -9.30 -31.13 1.25
N ALA A 500 -9.88 -31.79 2.24
CA ALA A 500 -9.13 -32.60 3.20
C ALA A 500 -8.73 -33.94 2.56
N GLU A 501 -7.43 -34.24 2.56
CA GLU A 501 -6.87 -35.52 2.12
C GLU A 501 -5.71 -35.97 3.02
N LEU A 502 -5.52 -37.29 3.14
CA LEU A 502 -4.40 -37.87 3.88
C LEU A 502 -3.15 -37.92 3.01
N ARG A 503 -2.03 -37.41 3.54
CA ARG A 503 -0.74 -37.44 2.84
C ARG A 503 0.36 -38.02 3.72
N ARG A 504 1.10 -38.98 3.15
CA ARG A 504 2.33 -39.51 3.75
C ARG A 504 3.52 -38.62 3.36
N PHE A 505 4.25 -38.13 4.37
CA PHE A 505 5.43 -37.29 4.18
C PHE A 505 6.72 -38.13 4.16
N LYS A 506 7.85 -37.50 3.78
CA LYS A 506 9.16 -38.17 3.66
C LYS A 506 9.67 -38.74 4.98
N ASP A 507 9.22 -38.18 6.10
CA ASP A 507 9.50 -38.66 7.45
C ASP A 507 8.60 -39.83 7.89
N GLY A 508 7.72 -40.33 7.00
CA GLY A 508 6.83 -41.45 7.24
C GLY A 508 5.52 -41.07 7.95
N LYS A 509 5.37 -39.84 8.44
CA LYS A 509 4.15 -39.38 9.12
C LYS A 509 3.00 -39.26 8.14
N ILE A 510 1.80 -39.57 8.62
CA ILE A 510 0.55 -39.44 7.87
C ILE A 510 -0.28 -38.36 8.57
N ASN A 511 -0.48 -37.24 7.89
CA ASN A 511 -1.27 -36.13 8.40
C ASN A 511 -2.44 -35.86 7.47
N GLU A 512 -3.50 -35.27 8.03
CA GLU A 512 -4.52 -34.58 7.25
C GLU A 512 -3.90 -33.37 6.54
N THR A 513 -4.30 -33.11 5.30
CA THR A 513 -3.77 -32.02 4.50
C THR A 513 -4.83 -31.38 3.63
N ALA A 514 -4.61 -30.12 3.23
CA ALA A 514 -5.37 -29.48 2.16
C ALA A 514 -4.42 -28.95 1.07
N VAL A 515 -4.62 -29.40 -0.17
CA VAL A 515 -3.68 -29.16 -1.29
C VAL A 515 -4.23 -28.17 -2.32
N TRP A 516 -3.36 -27.23 -2.71
CA TRP A 516 -3.60 -26.12 -3.62
C TRP A 516 -2.59 -26.17 -4.76
N GLU A 517 -2.88 -26.98 -5.78
CA GLU A 517 -2.02 -27.10 -6.95
C GLU A 517 -2.00 -25.81 -7.76
N CYS A 518 -0.79 -25.36 -8.11
CA CYS A 518 -0.57 -24.15 -8.88
C CYS A 518 0.78 -24.19 -9.59
N ASP A 519 0.83 -23.64 -10.80
CA ASP A 519 2.09 -23.40 -11.51
C ASP A 519 2.97 -22.41 -10.73
N LEU A 520 4.29 -22.47 -10.96
CA LEU A 520 5.27 -21.61 -10.27
C LEU A 520 4.92 -20.12 -10.37
N THR A 521 4.50 -19.67 -11.55
CA THR A 521 4.15 -18.27 -11.85
C THR A 521 2.84 -17.82 -11.22
N GLN A 522 2.01 -18.76 -10.77
CA GLN A 522 0.68 -18.55 -10.21
C GLN A 522 0.60 -18.82 -8.69
N ARG A 523 1.72 -19.15 -8.03
CA ARG A 523 1.73 -19.46 -6.59
C ARG A 523 1.15 -18.35 -5.71
N HIS A 524 1.30 -17.09 -6.10
CA HIS A 524 0.70 -15.94 -5.41
C HIS A 524 -0.84 -15.95 -5.42
N LEU A 525 -1.47 -16.78 -6.27
CA LEU A 525 -2.93 -16.98 -6.30
C LEU A 525 -3.41 -18.05 -5.30
N ILE A 526 -2.52 -18.76 -4.61
CA ILE A 526 -2.91 -19.79 -3.63
C ILE A 526 -3.73 -19.18 -2.49
N LEU A 527 -3.26 -18.08 -1.90
CA LEU A 527 -3.98 -17.43 -0.81
C LEU A 527 -5.35 -16.89 -1.25
N PRO A 528 -5.49 -16.20 -2.41
CA PRO A 528 -6.80 -15.89 -2.98
C PRO A 528 -7.73 -17.09 -3.15
N LYS A 529 -7.23 -18.23 -3.66
CA LYS A 529 -8.01 -19.47 -3.80
C LYS A 529 -8.47 -20.02 -2.45
N ILE A 530 -7.61 -19.99 -1.43
CA ILE A 530 -7.95 -20.40 -0.06
C ILE A 530 -9.07 -19.51 0.49
N ILE A 531 -8.90 -18.19 0.42
CA ILE A 531 -9.88 -17.23 0.94
C ILE A 531 -11.25 -17.45 0.28
N GLU A 532 -11.28 -17.52 -1.05
CA GLU A 532 -12.51 -17.73 -1.80
C GLU A 532 -13.20 -19.04 -1.42
N TYR A 533 -12.45 -20.13 -1.26
CA TYR A 533 -12.97 -21.41 -0.80
C TYR A 533 -13.57 -21.34 0.60
N LEU A 534 -12.84 -20.76 1.56
CA LEU A 534 -13.27 -20.65 2.95
C LEU A 534 -14.57 -19.84 3.08
N ILE A 535 -14.66 -18.71 2.39
CA ILE A 535 -15.86 -17.87 2.42
C ILE A 535 -17.04 -18.61 1.79
N ARG A 536 -16.87 -19.25 0.62
CA ARG A 536 -17.95 -20.01 -0.03
C ARG A 536 -18.44 -21.20 0.80
N ARG A 537 -17.53 -21.87 1.50
CA ARG A 537 -17.86 -23.06 2.30
C ARG A 537 -18.57 -22.72 3.60
N HIS A 538 -18.08 -21.69 4.30
CA HIS A 538 -18.55 -21.37 5.65
C HIS A 538 -19.58 -20.23 5.69
N LEU A 539 -19.76 -19.50 4.59
CA LEU A 539 -20.78 -18.48 4.44
C LEU A 539 -21.67 -18.78 3.23
N SER A 540 -22.98 -18.60 3.41
CA SER A 540 -23.98 -18.72 2.33
C SER A 540 -23.97 -17.48 1.43
N VAL A 541 -22.82 -17.23 0.79
CA VAL A 541 -22.60 -16.06 -0.09
C VAL A 541 -22.31 -16.56 -1.50
N SER A 542 -22.94 -15.93 -2.50
CA SER A 542 -22.72 -16.25 -3.92
C SER A 542 -21.26 -15.97 -4.32
N PRO A 543 -20.65 -16.80 -5.18
CA PRO A 543 -19.33 -16.55 -5.76
C PRO A 543 -19.14 -15.13 -6.31
N SER A 544 -20.17 -14.58 -6.95
CA SER A 544 -20.16 -13.23 -7.55
C SER A 544 -20.02 -12.09 -6.53
N CYS A 545 -20.31 -12.35 -5.25
CA CYS A 545 -20.20 -11.38 -4.16
C CYS A 545 -18.82 -11.35 -3.52
N ILE A 546 -17.93 -12.30 -3.85
CA ILE A 546 -16.62 -12.46 -3.23
C ILE A 546 -15.56 -11.92 -4.19
N HIS A 547 -14.88 -10.86 -3.79
CA HIS A 547 -13.81 -10.26 -4.59
C HIS A 547 -12.51 -10.25 -3.79
N VAL A 548 -11.53 -11.03 -4.24
CA VAL A 548 -10.18 -11.06 -3.63
C VAL A 548 -9.19 -10.44 -4.59
N SER A 549 -8.56 -9.34 -4.17
CA SER A 549 -7.48 -8.68 -4.89
C SER A 549 -6.15 -9.41 -4.63
N GLY A 550 -5.54 -9.93 -5.69
CA GLY A 550 -4.25 -10.66 -5.64
C GLY A 550 -3.66 -11.01 -7.01
N GLY A 551 -4.50 -11.17 -8.04
CA GLY A 551 -4.07 -11.54 -9.41
C GLY A 551 -4.53 -10.58 -10.51
N GLN A 552 -5.26 -9.51 -10.16
CA GLN A 552 -5.95 -8.64 -11.10
C GLN A 552 -5.00 -7.83 -12.00
N LEU A 553 -3.71 -7.78 -11.66
CA LEU A 553 -2.67 -7.13 -12.46
C LEU A 553 -1.84 -8.12 -13.30
N ASP A 554 -2.07 -9.43 -13.14
CA ASP A 554 -1.24 -10.45 -13.80
C ASP A 554 -1.32 -10.39 -15.33
N TYR A 555 -2.46 -9.95 -15.88
CA TYR A 555 -2.63 -9.75 -17.32
C TYR A 555 -1.54 -8.84 -17.91
N ALA A 556 -1.02 -7.88 -17.14
CA ALA A 556 -0.01 -6.94 -17.60
C ALA A 556 1.35 -7.62 -17.88
N LEU A 557 1.59 -8.79 -17.28
CA LEU A 557 2.83 -9.57 -17.35
C LEU A 557 2.76 -10.78 -18.28
N MET A 558 1.60 -11.02 -18.92
CA MET A 558 1.44 -12.14 -19.84
C MET A 558 2.04 -11.84 -21.21
N ASP A 559 2.83 -12.78 -21.72
CA ASP A 559 3.19 -12.88 -23.12
C ASP A 559 2.16 -13.82 -23.78
N GLY A 560 1.04 -13.24 -24.25
CA GLY A 560 -0.07 -14.00 -24.81
C GLY A 560 -0.87 -14.70 -23.71
N LYS A 561 -0.63 -15.99 -23.48
CA LYS A 561 -1.33 -16.78 -22.44
C LYS A 561 -0.43 -17.24 -21.29
N LYS A 562 0.85 -16.83 -21.28
CA LYS A 562 1.84 -17.34 -20.33
C LYS A 562 2.71 -16.22 -19.76
N ASP A 563 3.12 -16.34 -18.50
CA ASP A 563 4.20 -15.54 -17.92
C ASP A 563 5.56 -16.17 -18.26
N SER A 564 6.41 -15.41 -18.97
CA SER A 564 7.75 -15.86 -19.39
C SER A 564 8.78 -15.94 -18.26
N SER A 565 8.44 -15.59 -17.01
CA SER A 565 9.37 -15.66 -15.86
C SER A 565 9.89 -17.06 -15.55
N ASP A 566 9.20 -18.13 -15.96
CA ASP A 566 9.72 -19.50 -15.89
C ASP A 566 11.03 -19.71 -16.66
N SER A 567 11.28 -18.88 -17.68
CA SER A 567 12.51 -18.93 -18.49
C SER A 567 13.74 -18.50 -17.70
N VAL A 568 13.59 -17.69 -16.64
CA VAL A 568 14.71 -17.17 -15.85
C VAL A 568 15.55 -18.30 -15.25
N ARG A 569 14.90 -19.36 -14.74
CA ARG A 569 15.63 -20.53 -14.21
C ARG A 569 16.49 -21.20 -15.29
N ARG A 570 16.00 -21.28 -16.53
CA ARG A 570 16.74 -21.87 -17.65
C ARG A 570 17.89 -20.96 -18.09
N ILE A 571 17.67 -19.64 -18.09
CA ILE A 571 18.70 -18.63 -18.37
C ILE A 571 19.85 -18.74 -17.37
N LEU A 572 19.55 -18.81 -16.06
CA LEU A 572 20.58 -18.93 -15.02
C LEU A 572 21.40 -20.20 -15.18
N LEU A 573 20.75 -21.35 -15.42
CA LEU A 573 21.43 -22.61 -15.68
C LEU A 573 22.32 -22.55 -16.94
N ALA A 574 21.83 -21.94 -18.02
CA ALA A 574 22.61 -21.78 -19.24
C ALA A 574 23.83 -20.87 -19.04
N PHE A 575 23.66 -19.78 -18.29
CA PHE A 575 24.75 -18.87 -17.93
C PHE A 575 25.81 -19.53 -17.05
N ASP A 576 25.43 -20.37 -16.09
CA ASP A 576 26.38 -21.10 -15.24
C ASP A 576 27.28 -22.03 -16.07
N VAL A 577 26.73 -22.70 -17.08
CA VAL A 577 27.50 -23.55 -18.00
C VAL A 577 28.41 -22.68 -18.86
N LEU A 578 27.87 -21.61 -19.45
CA LEU A 578 28.63 -20.71 -20.32
C LEU A 578 29.81 -20.06 -19.57
N SER A 579 29.57 -19.58 -18.36
CA SER A 579 30.59 -18.96 -17.49
C SER A 579 31.74 -19.92 -17.17
N LYS A 580 31.45 -21.20 -16.97
CA LYS A 580 32.49 -22.23 -16.74
C LYS A 580 33.29 -22.52 -18.01
N GLN A 581 32.62 -22.63 -19.15
CA GLN A 581 33.26 -22.87 -20.45
C GLN A 581 34.17 -21.71 -20.86
N LEU A 582 33.70 -20.46 -20.76
CA LEU A 582 34.50 -19.28 -21.05
C LEU A 582 35.77 -19.22 -20.19
N ARG A 583 35.66 -19.49 -18.88
CA ARG A 583 36.82 -19.51 -17.98
C ARG A 583 37.80 -20.67 -18.21
N ALA A 584 37.34 -21.74 -18.89
CA ALA A 584 38.17 -22.89 -19.21
C ALA A 584 38.98 -22.72 -20.52
N LEU A 585 38.77 -21.62 -21.26
CA LEU A 585 39.53 -21.32 -22.48
C LEU A 585 40.99 -20.99 -22.12
N ASP A 586 41.91 -21.85 -22.58
CA ASP A 586 43.35 -21.74 -22.35
C ASP A 586 44.14 -21.27 -23.60
N ASP A 587 43.46 -21.14 -24.74
CA ASP A 587 44.02 -20.76 -26.04
C ASP A 587 43.93 -19.25 -26.34
N LEU A 588 43.59 -18.44 -25.34
CA LEU A 588 43.50 -16.98 -25.45
C LEU A 588 44.81 -16.29 -25.04
N PRO A 589 45.17 -15.15 -25.67
CA PRO A 589 46.38 -14.39 -25.30
C PRO A 589 46.36 -13.84 -23.86
N LEU A 590 45.17 -13.60 -23.32
CA LEU A 590 44.92 -13.21 -21.94
C LEU A 590 43.78 -14.08 -21.40
N ARG A 591 43.97 -14.66 -20.22
CA ARG A 591 42.95 -15.50 -19.58
C ARG A 591 41.73 -14.68 -19.17
N ILE A 592 40.56 -15.31 -19.22
CA ILE A 592 39.31 -14.72 -18.71
C ILE A 592 39.33 -14.82 -17.17
N SER A 593 39.37 -13.68 -16.49
CA SER A 593 39.38 -13.59 -15.04
C SER A 593 37.97 -13.65 -14.44
N SER A 594 36.99 -13.05 -15.12
CA SER A 594 35.61 -12.92 -14.61
C SER A 594 34.59 -12.86 -15.75
N VAL A 595 33.42 -13.45 -15.50
CA VAL A 595 32.24 -13.39 -16.38
C VAL A 595 31.04 -12.98 -15.53
N GLN A 596 30.43 -11.82 -15.82
CA GLN A 596 29.38 -11.23 -14.99
C GLN A 596 28.11 -10.97 -15.80
N PRO A 597 26.92 -11.26 -15.26
CA PRO A 597 25.65 -11.03 -15.95
C PRO A 597 25.21 -9.55 -15.91
N LEU A 598 24.89 -8.96 -17.06
CA LEU A 598 24.42 -7.56 -17.16
C LEU A 598 22.94 -7.42 -17.48
N HIS A 599 22.35 -8.40 -18.18
CA HIS A 599 20.94 -8.31 -18.61
C HIS A 599 19.94 -8.32 -17.44
N ALA A 600 18.82 -7.59 -17.58
CA ALA A 600 17.78 -7.49 -16.55
C ALA A 600 17.14 -8.84 -16.15
N ALA A 601 17.22 -9.84 -17.03
CA ALA A 601 16.71 -11.19 -16.75
C ALA A 601 17.43 -11.86 -15.58
N PHE A 602 18.75 -11.62 -15.42
CA PHE A 602 19.55 -12.24 -14.36
C PHE A 602 19.20 -11.73 -12.96
N ARG A 603 18.68 -10.51 -12.87
CA ARG A 603 18.21 -9.88 -11.63
C ARG A 603 16.68 -9.86 -11.52
N HIS A 604 15.99 -10.72 -12.27
CA HIS A 604 14.53 -10.88 -12.29
C HIS A 604 13.72 -9.60 -12.62
N ALA A 605 14.38 -8.61 -13.23
CA ALA A 605 13.81 -7.31 -13.55
C ALA A 605 13.36 -7.18 -15.02
N ALA A 606 13.68 -8.16 -15.88
CA ALA A 606 13.17 -8.19 -17.25
C ALA A 606 11.67 -8.43 -17.23
N VAL A 607 10.91 -7.55 -17.89
CA VAL A 607 9.45 -7.65 -17.99
C VAL A 607 9.03 -8.96 -18.64
N PHE A 608 9.65 -9.27 -19.77
CA PHE A 608 9.47 -10.51 -20.53
C PHE A 608 10.85 -11.13 -20.73
N PRO A 609 11.35 -11.94 -19.78
CA PRO A 609 12.64 -12.61 -19.92
C PRO A 609 12.71 -13.39 -21.24
N PRO A 610 13.84 -13.38 -21.96
CA PRO A 610 13.97 -14.09 -23.23
C PRO A 610 13.57 -15.56 -23.10
N GLU A 611 12.70 -16.03 -24.00
CA GLU A 611 12.28 -17.43 -24.03
C GLU A 611 13.25 -18.28 -24.87
N PHE A 612 13.16 -19.60 -24.67
CA PHE A 612 13.93 -20.56 -25.46
C PHE A 612 13.66 -20.37 -26.96
N HIS A 613 14.72 -20.17 -27.74
CA HIS A 613 14.67 -20.03 -29.17
C HIS A 613 15.31 -21.23 -29.87
N ILE A 614 14.58 -21.88 -30.78
CA ILE A 614 15.01 -23.12 -31.44
C ILE A 614 16.33 -22.94 -32.20
N LEU A 615 16.47 -21.83 -32.94
CA LEU A 615 17.69 -21.53 -33.70
C LEU A 615 18.88 -21.09 -32.84
N ALA A 616 18.66 -20.83 -31.54
CA ALA A 616 19.73 -20.52 -30.60
C ALA A 616 20.18 -21.77 -29.79
N SER A 617 19.68 -22.96 -30.15
CA SER A 617 20.07 -24.23 -29.53
C SER A 617 21.08 -24.97 -30.40
N GLU A 618 21.97 -25.77 -29.78
CA GLU A 618 22.95 -26.57 -30.54
C GLU A 618 22.28 -27.71 -31.33
N ARG A 619 21.06 -28.12 -30.93
CA ARG A 619 20.29 -29.20 -31.59
C ARG A 619 18.91 -28.70 -32.00
N LEU A 620 18.58 -28.80 -33.28
CA LEU A 620 17.21 -28.68 -33.75
C LEU A 620 16.41 -29.87 -33.20
N ALA A 621 15.41 -29.61 -32.36
CA ALA A 621 14.57 -30.66 -31.81
C ALA A 621 13.89 -31.47 -32.94
N GLU A 622 13.96 -32.80 -32.89
CA GLU A 622 13.35 -33.69 -33.89
C GLU A 622 11.82 -33.52 -34.00
N LYS A 623 11.19 -33.08 -32.91
CA LYS A 623 9.77 -32.67 -32.84
C LYS A 623 9.68 -31.18 -32.53
N ILE A 624 9.44 -30.38 -33.56
CA ILE A 624 9.21 -28.94 -33.44
C ILE A 624 7.71 -28.70 -33.19
N PRO A 625 7.27 -28.23 -32.01
CA PRO A 625 5.85 -28.09 -31.70
C PRO A 625 5.15 -26.94 -32.41
N GLN A 626 5.90 -25.92 -32.85
CA GLN A 626 5.38 -24.68 -33.41
C GLN A 626 5.61 -24.60 -34.93
N ARG A 627 4.68 -23.97 -35.65
CA ARG A 627 4.76 -23.79 -37.12
C ARG A 627 5.59 -22.56 -37.52
N TRP A 628 5.71 -21.57 -36.64
CA TRP A 628 6.40 -20.29 -36.83
C TRP A 628 7.24 -19.94 -35.60
N CYS A 629 8.34 -19.21 -35.78
CA CYS A 629 9.10 -18.57 -34.70
C CYS A 629 9.48 -17.13 -35.09
N THR A 630 9.83 -16.28 -34.12
CA THR A 630 10.36 -14.93 -34.42
C THR A 630 11.74 -15.03 -35.07
N SER A 631 12.09 -14.12 -35.98
CA SER A 631 13.46 -13.93 -36.45
C SER A 631 14.27 -13.08 -35.46
N CYS A 632 13.60 -12.26 -34.65
CA CYS A 632 14.24 -11.38 -33.68
C CYS A 632 14.51 -12.12 -32.37
N VAL A 633 15.74 -12.07 -31.87
CA VAL A 633 16.15 -12.68 -30.59
C VAL A 633 16.79 -11.62 -29.71
N GLU A 634 16.33 -11.50 -28.48
CA GLU A 634 16.88 -10.58 -27.49
C GLU A 634 18.16 -11.18 -26.86
N PRO A 635 19.32 -10.50 -26.97
CA PRO A 635 20.56 -11.00 -26.44
C PRO A 635 20.70 -10.72 -24.94
N LEU A 636 21.13 -11.73 -24.19
CA LEU A 636 21.53 -11.64 -22.79
C LEU A 636 22.94 -11.09 -22.70
N GLU A 637 23.08 -9.80 -22.43
CA GLU A 637 24.39 -9.15 -22.27
C GLU A 637 25.15 -9.68 -21.04
N ILE A 638 26.43 -10.02 -21.27
CA ILE A 638 27.38 -10.46 -20.25
C ILE A 638 28.69 -9.70 -20.37
N MET A 639 29.27 -9.34 -19.22
CA MET A 639 30.57 -8.70 -19.12
C MET A 639 31.67 -9.75 -19.00
N ILE A 640 32.72 -9.62 -19.80
CA ILE A 640 33.94 -10.42 -19.71
C ILE A 640 35.07 -9.50 -19.23
N GLN A 641 35.82 -9.95 -18.23
CA GLN A 641 37.05 -9.33 -17.80
C GLN A 641 38.21 -10.28 -18.05
N LEU A 642 39.31 -9.73 -18.58
CA LEU A 642 40.56 -10.46 -18.80
C LEU A 642 41.51 -10.24 -17.62
N GLU A 643 42.59 -11.02 -17.57
CA GLU A 643 43.70 -10.74 -16.65
C GLU A 643 44.41 -9.42 -17.01
N GLY A 644 45.07 -8.82 -16.01
CA GLY A 644 45.76 -7.55 -16.16
C GLY A 644 46.90 -7.64 -17.19
N SER A 645 47.00 -6.64 -18.07
CA SER A 645 48.06 -6.58 -19.08
C SER A 645 48.53 -5.14 -19.28
N GLY A 646 49.85 -4.93 -19.37
CA GLY A 646 50.43 -3.63 -19.71
C GLY A 646 50.42 -3.32 -21.22
N LYS A 647 50.00 -4.28 -22.07
CA LYS A 647 50.11 -4.21 -23.53
C LYS A 647 48.87 -3.62 -24.22
N TRP A 648 47.91 -3.09 -23.46
CA TRP A 648 46.72 -2.45 -24.04
C TRP A 648 47.08 -1.14 -24.77
N PRO A 649 46.43 -0.83 -25.89
CA PRO A 649 46.59 0.46 -26.56
C PRO A 649 46.20 1.62 -25.63
N THR A 650 46.74 2.80 -25.91
CA THR A 650 46.36 4.04 -25.19
C THR A 650 45.27 4.83 -25.91
N ASN A 651 45.16 4.69 -27.24
CA ASN A 651 44.11 5.31 -28.03
C ASN A 651 42.78 4.60 -27.77
N PRO A 652 41.71 5.30 -27.35
CA PRO A 652 40.43 4.65 -27.06
C PRO A 652 39.78 3.94 -28.25
N ASP A 653 39.93 4.41 -29.49
CA ASP A 653 39.37 3.72 -30.65
C ASP A 653 40.15 2.43 -30.95
N ALA A 654 41.45 2.42 -30.66
CA ALA A 654 42.26 1.21 -30.72
C ALA A 654 41.89 0.23 -29.61
N ILE A 655 41.58 0.71 -28.39
CA ILE A 655 41.07 -0.13 -27.30
C ILE A 655 39.77 -0.83 -27.71
N GLU A 656 38.80 -0.12 -28.28
CA GLU A 656 37.53 -0.72 -28.74
C GLU A 656 37.76 -1.77 -29.84
N LYS A 657 38.65 -1.50 -30.81
CA LYS A 657 39.03 -2.50 -31.83
C LYS A 657 39.73 -3.71 -31.21
N THR A 658 40.60 -3.52 -30.22
CA THR A 658 41.25 -4.62 -29.50
C THR A 658 40.21 -5.44 -28.73
N LYS A 659 39.23 -4.81 -28.09
CA LYS A 659 38.10 -5.51 -27.44
C LYS A 659 37.33 -6.37 -28.43
N ALA A 660 36.96 -5.81 -29.59
CA ALA A 660 36.28 -6.54 -30.64
C ALA A 660 37.12 -7.74 -31.12
N SER A 661 38.43 -7.56 -31.31
CA SER A 661 39.35 -8.65 -31.68
C SER A 661 39.40 -9.77 -30.65
N PHE A 662 39.39 -9.45 -29.34
CA PHE A 662 39.31 -10.46 -28.28
C PHE A 662 37.97 -11.19 -28.31
N CYS A 663 36.85 -10.47 -28.47
CA CYS A 663 35.52 -11.08 -28.58
C CYS A 663 35.44 -12.05 -29.76
N LEU A 664 35.99 -11.70 -30.92
CA LEU A 664 36.06 -12.59 -32.09
C LEU A 664 36.92 -13.84 -31.81
N LYS A 665 38.06 -13.68 -31.13
CA LYS A 665 38.90 -14.81 -30.75
C LYS A 665 38.19 -15.74 -29.77
N ILE A 666 37.50 -15.19 -28.78
CA ILE A 666 36.67 -15.96 -27.85
C ILE A 666 35.60 -16.75 -28.61
N ALA A 667 34.89 -16.12 -29.55
CA ALA A 667 33.90 -16.80 -30.38
C ALA A 667 34.50 -17.94 -31.22
N GLU A 668 35.67 -17.72 -31.83
CA GLU A 668 36.40 -18.77 -32.56
C GLU A 668 36.75 -19.97 -31.66
N SER A 669 37.28 -19.71 -30.47
CA SER A 669 37.63 -20.73 -29.48
C SER A 669 36.40 -21.49 -28.98
N MET A 670 35.30 -20.78 -28.68
CA MET A 670 34.03 -21.37 -28.25
C MET A 670 33.43 -22.27 -29.34
N LYS A 671 33.49 -21.85 -30.60
CA LYS A 671 33.06 -22.67 -31.74
C LYS A 671 33.93 -23.91 -31.91
N ARG A 672 35.26 -23.78 -31.79
CA ARG A 672 36.23 -24.87 -32.00
C ARG A 672 36.19 -25.91 -30.87
N ILE A 673 36.17 -25.48 -29.61
CA ILE A 673 36.28 -26.36 -28.43
C ILE A 673 34.91 -26.93 -28.02
N HIS A 674 33.88 -26.08 -28.03
CA HIS A 674 32.56 -26.43 -27.49
C HIS A 674 31.47 -26.60 -28.56
N GLY A 675 31.78 -26.37 -29.84
CA GLY A 675 30.80 -26.47 -30.93
C GLY A 675 29.70 -25.39 -30.88
N ILE A 676 29.92 -24.32 -30.12
CA ILE A 676 28.93 -23.26 -29.92
C ILE A 676 28.85 -22.36 -31.16
N LYS A 677 27.63 -22.12 -31.64
CA LYS A 677 27.39 -21.24 -32.78
C LYS A 677 27.56 -19.78 -32.35
N CYS A 678 28.17 -18.98 -33.22
CA CYS A 678 28.50 -17.59 -32.95
C CYS A 678 28.03 -16.69 -34.10
N ILE A 679 27.49 -15.52 -33.78
CA ILE A 679 27.14 -14.46 -34.73
C ILE A 679 28.02 -13.25 -34.40
N ALA A 680 28.70 -12.71 -35.40
CA ALA A 680 29.48 -11.48 -35.26
C ALA A 680 28.84 -10.39 -36.13
N ALA A 681 28.60 -9.24 -35.52
CA ALA A 681 28.15 -8.00 -36.15
C ALA A 681 29.23 -6.92 -35.99
N GLU A 682 29.00 -5.74 -36.56
CA GLU A 682 29.95 -4.62 -36.50
C GLU A 682 30.22 -4.17 -35.05
N ASP A 683 29.22 -4.23 -34.17
CA ASP A 683 29.24 -3.70 -32.82
C ASP A 683 29.08 -4.76 -31.71
N SER A 684 28.90 -6.05 -32.08
CA SER A 684 28.67 -7.12 -31.12
C SER A 684 29.15 -8.49 -31.58
N VAL A 685 29.47 -9.34 -30.60
CA VAL A 685 29.69 -10.77 -30.78
C VAL A 685 28.72 -11.52 -29.87
N ASP A 686 27.98 -12.45 -30.46
CA ASP A 686 26.84 -13.13 -29.86
C ASP A 686 27.04 -14.65 -29.91
N LEU A 687 26.86 -15.33 -28.78
CA LEU A 687 26.98 -16.78 -28.61
C LEU A 687 25.59 -17.41 -28.52
N LEU A 688 25.31 -18.43 -29.34
CA LEU A 688 24.04 -19.15 -29.34
C LEU A 688 24.19 -20.49 -28.62
N MET A 689 23.57 -20.61 -27.45
CA MET A 689 23.75 -21.76 -26.56
C MET A 689 22.49 -22.06 -25.76
N HIS A 690 22.14 -23.34 -25.66
CA HIS A 690 20.97 -23.81 -24.89
C HIS A 690 19.63 -23.09 -25.18
N GLY A 691 19.48 -22.58 -26.41
CA GLY A 691 18.28 -21.86 -26.84
C GLY A 691 18.26 -20.38 -26.46
N PHE A 692 19.38 -19.82 -26.02
CA PHE A 692 19.52 -18.41 -25.70
C PHE A 692 20.69 -17.78 -26.46
N CYS A 693 20.65 -16.46 -26.62
CA CYS A 693 21.70 -15.69 -27.23
C CYS A 693 22.42 -14.87 -26.15
N PHE A 694 23.74 -14.99 -26.03
CA PHE A 694 24.55 -14.26 -25.05
C PHE A 694 25.49 -13.28 -25.76
N ARG A 695 25.41 -11.99 -25.43
CA ARG A 695 26.24 -10.95 -26.04
C ARG A 695 27.46 -10.65 -25.21
N LEU A 696 28.64 -10.73 -25.82
CA LEU A 696 29.91 -10.49 -25.15
C LEU A 696 30.22 -8.98 -25.08
N ARG A 697 30.45 -8.46 -23.86
CA ARG A 697 30.95 -7.10 -23.61
C ARG A 697 32.26 -7.18 -22.86
N LEU A 698 33.37 -6.77 -23.49
CA LEU A 698 34.68 -6.82 -22.86
C LEU A 698 34.91 -5.56 -22.01
N HIS A 699 35.14 -5.73 -20.71
CA HIS A 699 35.51 -4.66 -19.79
C HIS A 699 37.02 -4.46 -19.76
N HIS A 700 37.44 -3.20 -19.75
CA HIS A 700 38.83 -2.80 -19.58
C HIS A 700 38.97 -1.75 -18.46
N GLU A 701 40.00 -1.86 -17.62
CA GLU A 701 40.15 -1.08 -16.38
C GLU A 701 40.17 0.44 -16.58
N LYS A 702 40.67 0.91 -17.74
CA LYS A 702 40.67 2.35 -18.09
C LYS A 702 39.37 2.83 -18.73
N ASP A 703 38.35 1.98 -18.89
CA ASP A 703 37.08 2.39 -19.51
C ASP A 703 36.46 3.58 -18.78
N ARG A 704 36.52 3.57 -17.44
CA ARG A 704 35.98 4.63 -16.60
C ARG A 704 36.76 5.94 -16.71
N THR A 705 38.09 5.89 -16.82
CA THR A 705 38.92 7.09 -17.02
C THR A 705 38.78 7.64 -18.44
N LEU A 706 38.60 6.79 -19.44
CA LEU A 706 38.34 7.18 -20.83
C LEU A 706 36.93 7.78 -21.00
N VAL A 707 35.93 7.25 -20.29
CA VAL A 707 34.59 7.84 -20.19
C VAL A 707 34.70 9.25 -19.58
N ASN A 708 35.34 9.40 -18.42
CA ASN A 708 35.48 10.67 -17.71
C ASN A 708 36.33 11.73 -18.46
N ALA A 709 37.46 11.33 -19.04
CA ALA A 709 38.36 12.23 -19.78
C ALA A 709 37.74 12.75 -21.08
N ARG A 710 36.76 12.03 -21.65
CA ARG A 710 35.95 12.48 -22.79
C ARG A 710 34.86 13.47 -22.33
N THR A 711 34.22 13.25 -21.17
CA THR A 711 33.20 14.18 -20.62
C THR A 711 33.75 15.54 -20.17
N GLU A 712 35.01 15.64 -19.75
CA GLU A 712 35.63 16.88 -19.22
C GLU A 712 36.19 17.84 -20.29
N LYS A 713 36.25 17.44 -21.57
CA LYS A 713 36.68 18.29 -22.69
C LYS A 713 35.56 19.12 -23.39
N PRO A 714 34.75 19.96 -22.69
CA PRO A 714 34.07 21.07 -23.35
C PRO A 714 34.51 22.47 -22.87
N ALA A 715 35.49 22.60 -21.98
CA ALA A 715 35.80 23.89 -21.34
C ALA A 715 37.03 24.66 -21.90
N MET A 716 38.01 24.02 -22.55
CA MET A 716 39.26 24.69 -22.96
C MET A 716 39.36 25.09 -24.44
N GLU A 717 38.50 24.59 -25.33
CA GLU A 717 38.57 24.90 -26.79
C GLU A 717 37.54 25.97 -27.23
N LYS A 718 37.26 26.97 -26.38
CA LYS A 718 36.46 28.15 -26.74
C LYS A 718 37.28 29.34 -27.27
N SER A 719 38.59 29.19 -27.46
CA SER A 719 39.51 30.31 -27.77
C SER A 719 40.04 30.36 -29.21
N LEU A 720 39.74 29.39 -30.09
CA LEU A 720 40.03 29.52 -31.53
C LEU A 720 38.80 29.11 -32.36
N GLY A 721 38.35 30.02 -33.23
CA GLY A 721 37.05 30.01 -33.91
C GLY A 721 36.78 28.92 -34.95
N SER A 722 37.20 27.68 -34.73
CA SER A 722 36.76 26.53 -35.51
C SER A 722 35.40 26.03 -34.98
N LYS A 723 34.41 25.95 -35.87
CA LYS A 723 33.12 25.29 -35.59
C LYS A 723 33.40 23.88 -35.02
N PRO A 724 32.71 23.45 -33.96
CA PRO A 724 32.87 22.09 -33.46
C PRO A 724 32.34 21.13 -34.53
N ASP A 725 33.23 20.33 -35.13
CA ASP A 725 32.81 19.13 -35.85
C ASP A 725 32.06 18.24 -34.86
N SER A 726 30.80 17.98 -35.17
CA SER A 726 29.80 17.37 -34.29
C SER A 726 29.99 15.87 -34.04
N ASN A 727 31.21 15.32 -34.12
CA ASN A 727 31.45 13.88 -34.16
C ASN A 727 32.36 13.29 -33.07
N SER A 728 32.84 14.05 -32.07
CA SER A 728 33.48 13.43 -30.89
C SER A 728 32.42 13.12 -29.82
N ALA A 729 31.63 12.07 -30.05
CA ALA A 729 30.58 11.64 -29.12
C ALA A 729 31.18 11.10 -27.81
N ASN A 730 31.07 11.86 -26.73
CA ASN A 730 31.40 11.42 -25.37
C ASN A 730 30.57 10.18 -25.02
N LEU A 731 31.21 9.11 -24.52
CA LEU A 731 30.51 7.91 -24.11
C LEU A 731 29.78 8.21 -22.78
N PRO A 732 28.45 8.12 -22.71
CA PRO A 732 27.71 8.52 -21.52
C PRO A 732 27.89 7.51 -20.38
N LEU A 733 27.97 7.97 -19.11
CA LEU A 733 28.32 7.14 -17.93
C LEU A 733 27.47 5.86 -17.78
N HIS A 734 26.22 5.85 -18.23
CA HIS A 734 25.38 4.66 -18.19
C HIS A 734 25.86 3.50 -19.07
N LYS A 735 26.84 3.73 -19.95
CA LYS A 735 27.52 2.68 -20.72
C LYS A 735 28.75 2.11 -20.00
N ASP A 736 29.07 2.59 -18.80
CA ASP A 736 30.13 2.03 -17.97
C ASP A 736 29.72 0.64 -17.48
N LEU A 737 30.39 -0.39 -18.02
CA LEU A 737 30.13 -1.79 -17.70
C LEU A 737 30.38 -2.12 -16.21
N SER A 738 31.29 -1.39 -15.55
CA SER A 738 31.56 -1.58 -14.12
C SER A 738 30.35 -1.17 -13.27
N LEU A 739 29.72 -0.05 -13.59
CA LEU A 739 28.51 0.44 -12.91
C LEU A 739 27.31 -0.47 -13.18
N GLN A 740 27.13 -0.89 -14.44
CA GLN A 740 26.07 -1.85 -14.80
C GLN A 740 26.22 -3.18 -14.07
N SER A 741 27.45 -3.69 -13.95
CA SER A 741 27.72 -4.92 -13.21
C SER A 741 27.41 -4.78 -11.72
N LEU A 742 27.85 -3.69 -11.09
CA LEU A 742 27.54 -3.40 -9.68
C LEU A 742 26.03 -3.30 -9.45
N HIS A 743 25.32 -2.57 -10.31
CA HIS A 743 23.85 -2.48 -10.28
C HIS A 743 23.21 -3.87 -10.39
N SER A 744 23.63 -4.66 -11.37
CA SER A 744 23.07 -6.00 -11.63
C SER A 744 23.30 -6.95 -10.45
N SER A 745 24.51 -6.99 -9.90
CA SER A 745 24.89 -7.84 -8.78
C SER A 745 24.11 -7.49 -7.50
N MET A 746 24.07 -6.21 -7.13
CA MET A 746 23.38 -5.77 -5.91
C MET A 746 21.87 -6.03 -5.97
N LEU A 747 21.23 -5.78 -7.13
CA LEU A 747 19.80 -6.04 -7.28
C LEU A 747 19.47 -7.53 -7.40
N SER A 748 20.36 -8.34 -7.96
CA SER A 748 20.23 -9.80 -7.91
C SER A 748 20.26 -10.31 -6.47
N ALA A 749 21.12 -9.75 -5.61
CA ALA A 749 21.14 -10.06 -4.19
C ALA A 749 19.85 -9.61 -3.49
N LEU A 750 19.36 -8.41 -3.80
CA LEU A 750 18.10 -7.89 -3.27
C LEU A 750 16.91 -8.78 -3.62
N GLN A 751 16.81 -9.25 -4.86
CA GLN A 751 15.78 -10.20 -5.30
C GLN A 751 15.84 -11.52 -4.50
N GLY A 752 17.04 -12.00 -4.17
CA GLY A 752 17.22 -13.18 -3.32
C GLY A 752 16.67 -12.97 -1.90
N ARG A 753 16.78 -11.74 -1.37
CA ARG A 753 16.20 -11.36 -0.06
C ARG A 753 14.69 -11.11 -0.12
N TYR A 754 14.20 -10.56 -1.23
CA TYR A 754 12.79 -10.18 -1.41
C TYR A 754 12.22 -10.74 -2.73
N PRO A 755 11.61 -11.94 -2.71
CA PRO A 755 11.12 -12.59 -3.93
C PRO A 755 10.09 -11.79 -4.75
N VAL A 756 9.36 -10.87 -4.11
CA VAL A 756 8.32 -10.02 -4.71
C VAL A 756 8.89 -8.79 -5.42
N TYR A 757 10.18 -8.48 -5.23
CA TYR A 757 10.86 -7.36 -5.89
C TYR A 757 10.73 -7.44 -7.42
N GLY A 758 11.15 -8.54 -8.03
CA GLY A 758 11.12 -8.76 -9.47
C GLY A 758 9.72 -8.59 -10.08
N PRO A 759 8.68 -9.31 -9.60
CA PRO A 759 7.30 -9.09 -10.05
C PRO A 759 6.82 -7.63 -9.93
N THR A 760 7.22 -6.92 -8.87
CA THR A 760 6.87 -5.51 -8.68
C THR A 760 7.58 -4.61 -9.70
N VAL A 761 8.87 -4.81 -9.93
CA VAL A 761 9.65 -4.13 -10.98
C VAL A 761 9.01 -4.34 -12.34
N ARG A 762 8.60 -5.57 -12.66
CA ARG A 762 7.98 -5.89 -13.95
C ARG A 762 6.68 -5.12 -14.14
N LEU A 763 5.82 -5.04 -13.12
CA LEU A 763 4.59 -4.23 -13.16
C LEU A 763 4.90 -2.72 -13.31
N ALA A 764 5.87 -2.21 -12.55
CA ALA A 764 6.30 -0.82 -12.64
C ALA A 764 6.80 -0.47 -14.05
N LYS A 765 7.70 -1.29 -14.62
CA LYS A 765 8.19 -1.14 -16.00
C LYS A 765 7.05 -1.21 -17.01
N ARG A 766 6.09 -2.13 -16.84
CA ARG A 766 4.91 -2.22 -17.72
C ARG A 766 4.05 -0.97 -17.67
N TRP A 767 3.84 -0.39 -16.50
CA TRP A 767 3.05 0.83 -16.34
C TRP A 767 3.77 2.05 -16.94
N ILE A 768 5.08 2.19 -16.69
CA ILE A 768 5.92 3.21 -17.31
C ILE A 768 5.85 3.10 -18.85
N ALA A 769 5.99 1.89 -19.39
CA ALA A 769 5.94 1.65 -20.82
C ALA A 769 4.54 1.91 -21.41
N SER A 770 3.47 1.47 -20.73
CA SER A 770 2.10 1.66 -21.21
C SER A 770 1.70 3.13 -21.27
N HIS A 771 2.32 3.97 -20.44
CA HIS A 771 2.14 5.43 -20.42
C HIS A 771 3.16 6.21 -21.26
N LEU A 772 3.97 5.52 -22.06
CA LEU A 772 4.96 6.08 -23.00
C LEU A 772 6.13 6.82 -22.32
N PHE A 773 6.53 6.37 -21.12
CA PHE A 773 7.67 6.91 -20.37
C PHE A 773 8.94 6.04 -20.46
N SER A 774 8.98 4.97 -21.28
CA SER A 774 10.15 4.10 -21.45
C SER A 774 11.42 4.83 -21.92
N ASP A 775 11.24 5.94 -22.60
CA ASP A 775 12.33 6.77 -23.13
C ASP A 775 12.68 7.94 -22.20
N VAL A 776 11.85 8.15 -21.18
CA VAL A 776 12.00 9.16 -20.14
C VAL A 776 12.74 8.59 -18.94
N LEU A 777 12.39 7.36 -18.53
CA LEU A 777 13.01 6.66 -17.42
C LEU A 777 13.72 5.41 -17.92
N LYS A 778 15.01 5.31 -17.59
CA LYS A 778 15.78 4.09 -17.80
C LYS A 778 15.31 2.99 -16.87
N GLU A 779 15.52 1.75 -17.29
CA GLU A 779 15.13 0.57 -16.53
C GLU A 779 15.75 0.55 -15.12
N GLU A 780 17.02 0.93 -15.01
CA GLU A 780 17.77 0.96 -13.76
C GLU A 780 17.18 1.95 -12.75
N VAL A 781 16.59 3.06 -13.23
CA VAL A 781 15.89 4.01 -12.36
C VAL A 781 14.65 3.38 -11.75
N ILE A 782 13.85 2.68 -12.58
CA ILE A 782 12.62 2.03 -12.13
C ILE A 782 12.95 0.92 -11.11
N GLU A 783 14.02 0.18 -11.37
CA GLU A 783 14.56 -0.84 -10.47
C GLU A 783 14.96 -0.25 -9.11
N LEU A 784 15.69 0.87 -9.10
CA LEU A 784 16.09 1.57 -7.86
C LEU A 784 14.88 2.15 -7.09
N LEU A 785 13.89 2.70 -7.79
CA LEU A 785 12.65 3.20 -7.18
C LEU A 785 11.88 2.08 -6.49
N VAL A 786 11.80 0.90 -7.12
CA VAL A 786 11.16 -0.25 -6.50
C VAL A 786 12.00 -0.80 -5.36
N ALA A 787 13.33 -0.86 -5.49
CA ALA A 787 14.24 -1.30 -4.43
C ALA A 787 14.07 -0.47 -3.15
N TYR A 788 13.88 0.84 -3.29
CA TYR A 788 13.58 1.75 -2.17
C TYR A 788 12.37 1.27 -1.34
N LEU A 789 11.32 0.74 -1.96
CA LEU A 789 10.12 0.25 -1.24
C LEU A 789 10.41 -0.93 -0.30
N PHE A 790 11.42 -1.74 -0.62
CA PHE A 790 11.81 -2.91 0.18
C PHE A 790 12.84 -2.55 1.26
N LEU A 791 13.73 -1.60 0.97
CA LEU A 791 14.81 -1.17 1.86
C LEU A 791 14.36 -0.10 2.86
N ARG A 792 13.52 0.84 2.41
CA ARG A 792 12.93 1.93 3.19
C ARG A 792 11.42 1.78 3.20
N SER A 793 10.96 0.69 3.83
CA SER A 793 9.53 0.33 3.79
C SER A 793 8.65 1.14 4.75
N ALA A 794 9.22 1.81 5.75
CA ALA A 794 8.47 2.56 6.75
C ALA A 794 7.60 3.66 6.11
N PRO A 795 6.39 3.93 6.63
CA PRO A 795 5.74 3.30 7.80
C PRO A 795 5.11 1.93 7.55
N TYR A 796 5.24 1.39 6.34
CA TYR A 796 4.79 0.05 5.97
C TYR A 796 5.86 -1.03 6.28
N SER A 797 5.54 -2.28 5.98
CA SER A 797 6.49 -3.40 5.85
C SER A 797 7.00 -3.53 4.42
N PRO A 798 8.10 -4.26 4.13
CA PRO A 798 8.45 -4.59 2.75
C PRO A 798 7.25 -5.25 2.04
N PRO A 799 6.93 -4.89 0.77
CA PRO A 799 5.79 -5.47 0.07
C PRO A 799 5.91 -6.99 -0.08
N LEU A 800 4.82 -7.71 0.18
CA LEU A 800 4.79 -9.16 0.00
C LEU A 800 3.73 -9.63 -1.01
N SER A 801 3.06 -8.69 -1.70
CA SER A 801 2.25 -8.96 -2.89
C SER A 801 2.56 -8.01 -4.03
N ARG A 802 2.22 -8.44 -5.25
CA ARG A 802 2.42 -7.67 -6.49
C ARG A 802 1.57 -6.39 -6.51
N VAL A 803 0.32 -6.48 -6.06
CA VAL A 803 -0.63 -5.35 -6.03
C VAL A 803 -0.15 -4.29 -5.05
N THR A 804 0.28 -4.70 -3.86
CA THR A 804 0.76 -3.80 -2.81
C THR A 804 2.10 -3.16 -3.16
N GLY A 805 3.01 -3.92 -3.79
CA GLY A 805 4.25 -3.35 -4.33
C GLY A 805 3.97 -2.29 -5.39
N PHE A 806 3.03 -2.57 -6.31
CA PHE A 806 2.69 -1.67 -7.40
C PHE A 806 1.98 -0.38 -6.93
N ILE A 807 0.99 -0.47 -6.03
CA ILE A 807 0.35 0.74 -5.49
C ILE A 807 1.37 1.61 -4.75
N ARG A 808 2.27 1.02 -3.95
CA ARG A 808 3.31 1.78 -3.23
C ARG A 808 4.34 2.42 -4.15
N PHE A 809 4.65 1.81 -5.30
CA PHE A 809 5.45 2.44 -6.35
C PHE A 809 4.77 3.71 -6.89
N LEU A 810 3.46 3.66 -7.16
CA LEU A 810 2.71 4.83 -7.61
C LEU A 810 2.67 5.92 -6.53
N LEU A 811 2.46 5.54 -5.26
CA LEU A 811 2.47 6.46 -4.12
C LEU A 811 3.85 7.12 -3.94
N LEU A 812 4.95 6.38 -4.11
CA LEU A 812 6.30 6.93 -4.08
C LEU A 812 6.47 8.01 -5.15
N ILE A 813 6.08 7.74 -6.40
CA ILE A 813 6.15 8.75 -7.46
C ILE A 813 5.28 9.97 -7.14
N ARG A 814 4.06 9.73 -6.64
CA ARG A 814 3.04 10.75 -6.33
C ARG A 814 3.47 11.71 -5.22
N ASP A 815 4.00 11.17 -4.12
CA ASP A 815 4.12 11.88 -2.84
C ASP A 815 5.56 12.27 -2.50
N TYR A 816 6.56 11.66 -3.15
CA TYR A 816 7.95 11.95 -2.83
C TYR A 816 8.31 13.40 -3.20
N ALA A 817 8.96 14.09 -2.27
CA ALA A 817 9.33 15.49 -2.39
C ALA A 817 10.62 15.65 -3.23
N TRP A 818 10.54 15.32 -4.53
CA TRP A 818 11.67 15.26 -5.48
C TRP A 818 12.57 16.50 -5.50
N TYR A 819 12.02 17.68 -5.24
CA TYR A 819 12.76 18.96 -5.23
C TYR A 819 13.44 19.27 -3.89
N PHE A 820 13.03 18.61 -2.81
CA PHE A 820 13.42 18.99 -1.45
C PHE A 820 14.29 17.94 -0.77
N LYS A 821 14.30 16.69 -1.23
CA LYS A 821 15.15 15.63 -0.69
C LYS A 821 15.65 14.65 -1.76
N PRO A 822 16.89 14.16 -1.65
CA PRO A 822 17.42 13.12 -2.52
C PRO A 822 16.87 11.74 -2.11
N LEU A 823 16.56 10.89 -3.09
CA LEU A 823 16.15 9.52 -2.85
C LEU A 823 17.39 8.62 -2.71
N ILE A 824 17.64 8.15 -1.49
CA ILE A 824 18.84 7.37 -1.14
C ILE A 824 18.47 5.88 -1.09
N VAL A 825 19.06 5.09 -1.99
CA VAL A 825 18.86 3.64 -2.10
C VAL A 825 20.09 2.90 -1.62
N ASP A 826 20.12 2.61 -0.32
CA ASP A 826 21.18 1.85 0.33
C ASP A 826 20.96 0.34 0.15
N LEU A 827 21.45 -0.20 -0.97
CA LEU A 827 21.16 -1.58 -1.40
C LEU A 827 21.71 -2.65 -0.43
N ASN A 828 22.82 -2.35 0.24
CA ASN A 828 23.52 -3.28 1.13
C ASN A 828 23.44 -2.89 2.61
N GLU A 829 22.77 -1.78 2.95
CA GLU A 829 22.77 -1.19 4.29
C GLU A 829 24.19 -0.82 4.77
N ASP A 830 25.04 -0.37 3.84
CA ASP A 830 26.47 -0.09 4.05
C ASP A 830 26.82 1.41 4.07
N PHE A 831 25.86 2.30 3.82
CA PHE A 831 26.13 3.74 3.92
C PHE A 831 26.47 4.17 5.35
N THR A 832 27.62 4.82 5.48
CA THR A 832 28.08 5.43 6.72
C THR A 832 27.51 6.84 6.87
N SER A 833 27.63 7.42 8.07
CA SER A 833 27.18 8.79 8.30
C SER A 833 27.75 9.81 7.32
N LYS A 834 29.03 9.64 6.97
CA LYS A 834 29.74 10.52 6.05
C LYS A 834 29.17 10.41 4.63
N ASP A 835 28.72 9.24 4.22
CA ASP A 835 28.14 9.04 2.88
C ASP A 835 26.82 9.80 2.74
N TYR A 836 25.97 9.77 3.79
CA TYR A 836 24.74 10.57 3.81
C TYR A 836 25.01 12.08 3.76
N GLU A 837 25.98 12.57 4.53
CA GLU A 837 26.41 13.98 4.50
C GLU A 837 26.89 14.38 3.09
N LEU A 838 27.74 13.56 2.48
CA LEU A 838 28.24 13.80 1.11
C LEU A 838 27.10 13.84 0.07
N ILE A 839 26.13 12.94 0.17
CA ILE A 839 24.97 12.94 -0.73
C ILE A 839 24.15 14.23 -0.57
N MET A 840 23.92 14.67 0.68
CA MET A 840 23.18 15.90 0.95
C MET A 840 23.93 17.14 0.47
N ASP A 841 25.25 17.19 0.65
CA ASP A 841 26.09 18.28 0.15
C ASP A 841 26.05 18.38 -1.37
N GLU A 842 26.15 17.25 -2.09
CA GLU A 842 26.03 17.21 -3.55
C GLU A 842 24.63 17.63 -4.01
N PHE A 843 23.58 17.18 -3.32
CA PHE A 843 22.20 17.58 -3.61
C PHE A 843 22.01 19.09 -3.42
N HIS A 844 22.50 19.70 -2.33
CA HIS A 844 22.36 21.13 -2.10
C HIS A 844 23.24 21.99 -3.00
N ALA A 845 24.48 21.55 -3.30
CA ALA A 845 25.39 22.25 -4.19
C ALA A 845 24.84 22.35 -5.63
N GLY A 846 24.10 21.33 -6.07
CA GLY A 846 23.57 21.23 -7.42
C GLY A 846 22.18 21.83 -7.64
N ASN A 847 21.62 22.64 -6.74
CA ASN A 847 20.18 23.00 -6.73
C ASN A 847 19.59 23.59 -8.04
N LYS A 848 20.43 24.06 -8.98
CA LYS A 848 20.01 24.48 -10.35
C LYS A 848 20.41 23.53 -11.48
N THR A 849 21.34 22.60 -11.24
CA THR A 849 21.91 21.66 -12.22
C THR A 849 21.57 20.20 -11.92
N ASN A 850 20.86 19.93 -10.83
CA ASN A 850 20.48 18.58 -10.42
C ASN A 850 19.49 17.95 -11.40
N PRO A 851 19.55 16.62 -11.55
CA PRO A 851 18.49 15.89 -12.25
C PRO A 851 17.14 16.14 -11.56
N ALA A 852 16.05 16.11 -12.34
CA ALA A 852 14.71 16.24 -11.77
C ALA A 852 14.40 15.11 -10.75
N MET A 853 15.05 13.96 -10.92
CA MET A 853 15.07 12.88 -9.93
C MET A 853 16.50 12.63 -9.47
N PHE A 854 16.83 13.11 -8.27
CA PHE A 854 18.10 12.78 -7.62
C PHE A 854 17.97 11.46 -6.87
N ILE A 855 18.60 10.42 -7.40
CA ILE A 855 18.64 9.07 -6.84
C ILE A 855 20.10 8.68 -6.59
N ALA A 856 20.45 8.49 -5.32
CA ALA A 856 21.78 8.06 -4.89
C ALA A 856 21.79 6.57 -4.58
N SER A 857 22.86 5.88 -4.98
CA SER A 857 23.12 4.47 -4.64
C SER A 857 24.61 4.26 -4.33
N PRO A 858 25.03 3.12 -3.75
CA PRO A 858 26.42 2.90 -3.35
C PRO A 858 27.46 3.11 -4.44
N TYR A 859 27.10 2.88 -5.70
CA TYR A 859 27.98 3.07 -6.86
C TYR A 859 27.75 4.39 -7.61
N ASP A 860 26.72 5.16 -7.25
CA ASP A 860 26.38 6.46 -7.87
C ASP A 860 25.77 7.43 -6.85
N MET A 861 26.58 7.87 -5.88
CA MET A 861 26.15 8.81 -4.82
C MET A 861 25.73 10.19 -5.35
N ARG A 862 26.19 10.57 -6.55
CA ARG A 862 25.95 11.89 -7.16
C ARG A 862 24.80 11.90 -8.17
N SER A 863 24.11 10.78 -8.34
CA SER A 863 23.04 10.60 -9.32
C SER A 863 23.44 10.97 -10.75
N ARG A 864 24.67 10.65 -11.17
CA ARG A 864 25.22 11.09 -12.46
C ARG A 864 24.94 10.13 -13.62
N THR A 865 24.59 8.89 -13.31
CA THR A 865 24.58 7.80 -14.30
C THR A 865 23.23 7.69 -15.01
N TRP A 866 22.16 7.68 -14.22
CA TRP A 866 20.85 7.24 -14.71
C TRP A 866 19.88 8.39 -15.01
N THR A 867 19.92 9.48 -14.23
CA THR A 867 18.88 10.51 -14.20
C THR A 867 19.29 11.90 -14.72
N VAL A 868 20.59 12.16 -14.93
CA VAL A 868 21.09 13.49 -15.38
C VAL A 868 20.46 13.96 -16.68
N ALA A 869 20.34 13.06 -17.66
CA ALA A 869 19.84 13.43 -18.99
C ALA A 869 18.30 13.44 -19.04
N SER A 870 17.64 12.64 -18.21
CA SER A 870 16.19 12.44 -18.20
C SER A 870 15.79 11.70 -16.91
N PRO A 871 14.66 12.02 -16.27
CA PRO A 871 13.62 12.94 -16.72
C PRO A 871 13.99 14.42 -16.53
N ASP A 872 13.45 15.27 -17.39
CA ASP A 872 13.35 16.70 -17.12
C ASP A 872 12.18 17.01 -16.18
N GLN A 873 12.09 18.26 -15.72
CA GLN A 873 11.06 18.67 -14.77
C GLN A 873 9.63 18.54 -15.33
N PHE A 874 9.43 18.73 -16.63
CA PHE A 874 8.11 18.63 -17.27
C PHE A 874 7.66 17.18 -17.35
N SER A 875 8.56 16.28 -17.75
CA SER A 875 8.34 14.85 -17.82
C SER A 875 8.07 14.27 -16.44
N LEU A 876 8.81 14.71 -15.42
CA LEU A 876 8.56 14.33 -14.03
C LEU A 876 7.18 14.83 -13.55
N LYS A 877 6.80 16.09 -13.80
CA LYS A 877 5.47 16.60 -13.44
C LYS A 877 4.35 15.77 -14.08
N ARG A 878 4.49 15.41 -15.36
CA ARG A 878 3.53 14.54 -16.07
C ARG A 878 3.48 13.15 -15.43
N LEU A 879 4.63 12.56 -15.12
CA LEU A 879 4.74 11.26 -14.47
C LEU A 879 4.05 11.26 -13.10
N VAL A 880 4.27 12.29 -12.28
CA VAL A 880 3.61 12.49 -10.98
C VAL A 880 2.09 12.58 -11.12
N ALA A 881 1.60 13.33 -12.11
CA ALA A 881 0.16 13.43 -12.37
C ALA A 881 -0.46 12.07 -12.74
N TYR A 882 0.20 11.31 -13.61
CA TYR A 882 -0.25 9.96 -13.99
C TYR A 882 -0.22 8.98 -12.81
N ALA A 883 0.83 9.04 -11.98
CA ALA A 883 0.93 8.22 -10.77
C ALA A 883 -0.18 8.55 -9.77
N ARG A 884 -0.51 9.84 -9.59
CA ARG A 884 -1.64 10.28 -8.75
C ARG A 884 -2.97 9.67 -9.20
N THR A 885 -3.34 9.87 -10.46
CA THR A 885 -4.60 9.34 -11.00
C THR A 885 -4.64 7.81 -11.00
N SER A 886 -3.51 7.16 -11.27
CA SER A 886 -3.40 5.69 -11.24
C SER A 886 -3.54 5.14 -9.82
N ALA A 887 -2.94 5.78 -8.82
CA ALA A 887 -3.06 5.39 -7.42
C ALA A 887 -4.50 5.52 -6.92
N GLU A 888 -5.13 6.67 -7.14
CA GLU A 888 -6.54 6.91 -6.76
C GLU A 888 -7.51 5.92 -7.44
N LEU A 889 -7.27 5.60 -8.72
CA LEU A 889 -8.05 4.62 -9.45
C LEU A 889 -7.84 3.20 -8.89
N LEU A 890 -6.59 2.82 -8.61
CA LEU A 890 -6.25 1.51 -8.05
C LEU A 890 -6.87 1.33 -6.65
N GLU A 891 -6.86 2.36 -5.82
CA GLU A 891 -7.54 2.35 -4.52
C GLU A 891 -9.04 2.07 -4.67
N LYS A 892 -9.72 2.80 -5.57
CA LYS A 892 -11.16 2.58 -5.86
C LYS A 892 -11.45 1.20 -6.45
N LEU A 893 -10.53 0.64 -7.23
CA LEU A 893 -10.67 -0.70 -7.81
C LEU A 893 -10.56 -1.79 -6.74
N ILE A 894 -9.62 -1.63 -5.80
CA ILE A 894 -9.47 -2.51 -4.63
C ILE A 894 -10.71 -2.41 -3.74
N GLU A 895 -11.22 -1.19 -3.56
CA GLU A 895 -12.45 -0.94 -2.80
C GLU A 895 -13.71 -1.41 -3.54
N GLY A 896 -13.63 -1.70 -4.84
CA GLY A 896 -14.66 -2.35 -5.65
C GLY A 896 -15.69 -1.42 -6.30
N ASP A 897 -15.33 -0.17 -6.59
CA ASP A 897 -16.21 0.79 -7.26
C ASP A 897 -16.44 0.44 -8.74
N MET A 898 -15.45 -0.13 -9.43
CA MET A 898 -15.50 -0.41 -10.89
C MET A 898 -14.67 -1.65 -11.30
N PRO A 899 -14.99 -2.88 -10.86
CA PRO A 899 -14.11 -4.05 -11.03
C PRO A 899 -13.73 -4.39 -12.47
N GLU A 900 -14.51 -4.01 -13.49
CA GLU A 900 -14.13 -4.25 -14.89
C GLU A 900 -13.03 -3.31 -15.40
N ARG A 901 -12.64 -2.29 -14.61
CA ARG A 901 -11.70 -1.24 -15.02
C ARG A 901 -10.25 -1.46 -14.56
N TRP A 902 -9.88 -2.61 -13.98
CA TRP A 902 -8.46 -2.94 -13.72
C TRP A 902 -7.52 -2.72 -14.92
N PRO A 903 -7.92 -3.05 -16.16
CA PRO A 903 -7.15 -2.74 -17.35
C PRO A 903 -6.80 -1.26 -17.53
N SER A 904 -7.71 -0.36 -17.12
CA SER A 904 -7.58 1.08 -17.38
C SER A 904 -6.41 1.76 -16.66
N ILE A 905 -5.85 1.15 -15.61
CA ILE A 905 -4.63 1.65 -14.93
C ILE A 905 -3.43 1.72 -15.90
N PHE A 906 -3.41 0.84 -16.90
CA PHE A 906 -2.35 0.74 -17.91
C PHE A 906 -2.77 1.35 -19.27
N CYS A 907 -3.90 2.07 -19.33
CA CYS A 907 -4.34 2.77 -20.54
C CYS A 907 -3.84 4.21 -20.54
N THR A 908 -3.05 4.59 -21.55
CA THR A 908 -2.61 5.99 -21.70
C THR A 908 -3.71 6.87 -22.30
N PRO A 909 -3.95 8.09 -21.76
CA PRO A 909 -4.86 9.05 -22.37
C PRO A 909 -4.25 9.61 -23.66
N SER A 910 -4.78 9.17 -24.80
CA SER A 910 -4.28 9.51 -26.15
C SER A 910 -4.53 10.97 -26.53
N ASN A 911 -5.53 11.63 -25.95
CA ASN A 911 -5.90 13.02 -26.19
C ASN A 911 -4.85 14.05 -25.73
N LEU A 912 -3.84 13.63 -24.96
CA LEU A 912 -2.74 14.49 -24.51
C LEU A 912 -1.58 14.60 -25.50
N TYR A 913 -1.64 13.89 -26.62
CA TYR A 913 -0.61 13.91 -27.66
C TYR A 913 -1.13 14.63 -28.91
N ASP A 914 -0.31 15.51 -29.49
CA ASP A 914 -0.69 16.23 -30.71
C ASP A 914 -0.76 15.27 -31.92
N ILE A 915 0.13 14.27 -31.99
CA ILE A 915 0.23 13.30 -33.08
C ILE A 915 0.36 11.87 -32.52
N ILE A 916 -0.37 10.93 -33.11
CA ILE A 916 -0.27 9.49 -32.79
C ILE A 916 0.05 8.71 -34.07
N LEU A 917 1.15 7.96 -34.02
CA LEU A 917 1.58 7.04 -35.08
C LEU A 917 1.19 5.61 -34.67
N LYS A 918 0.29 4.98 -35.44
CA LYS A 918 -0.08 3.59 -35.23
C LYS A 918 0.81 2.68 -36.07
N VAL A 919 1.45 1.69 -35.46
CA VAL A 919 2.35 0.71 -36.11
C VAL A 919 1.59 -0.58 -36.43
N GLN A 920 1.89 -1.21 -37.58
CA GLN A 920 1.27 -2.45 -38.02
C GLN A 920 1.60 -3.63 -37.09
N PRO A 921 0.60 -4.32 -36.49
CA PRO A 921 0.87 -5.43 -35.58
C PRO A 921 1.63 -6.60 -36.22
N GLN A 922 1.42 -6.90 -37.51
CA GLN A 922 2.11 -8.02 -38.17
C GLN A 922 3.62 -7.81 -38.31
N ARG A 923 4.09 -6.55 -38.19
CA ARG A 923 5.51 -6.18 -38.31
C ARG A 923 6.21 -6.11 -36.94
N LEU A 924 5.51 -6.38 -35.84
CA LEU A 924 6.10 -6.45 -34.50
C LEU A 924 6.65 -7.85 -34.24
N SER A 925 7.78 -7.93 -33.53
CA SER A 925 8.37 -9.20 -33.10
C SER A 925 7.54 -9.90 -32.00
N HIS A 926 6.79 -9.11 -31.22
CA HIS A 926 5.96 -9.60 -30.12
C HIS A 926 4.63 -8.82 -30.01
N PRO A 927 3.71 -8.97 -30.97
CA PRO A 927 2.45 -8.22 -31.02
C PRO A 927 1.53 -8.53 -29.84
N HIS A 928 1.63 -9.73 -29.27
CA HIS A 928 0.87 -10.19 -28.10
C HIS A 928 1.28 -9.51 -26.78
N ARG A 929 2.37 -8.74 -26.75
CA ARG A 929 2.79 -7.91 -25.60
C ARG A 929 2.07 -6.57 -25.53
N VAL A 930 1.30 -6.19 -26.55
CA VAL A 930 0.53 -4.94 -26.54
C VAL A 930 -0.71 -5.12 -25.66
N LEU A 931 -0.83 -4.33 -24.59
CA LEU A 931 -1.99 -4.43 -23.68
C LEU A 931 -3.26 -3.86 -24.30
N PHE A 932 -3.16 -2.64 -24.82
CA PHE A 932 -4.30 -1.89 -25.33
C PHE A 932 -3.92 -1.26 -26.68
N PRO A 933 -4.41 -1.82 -27.79
CA PRO A 933 -4.32 -1.13 -29.08
C PRO A 933 -5.03 0.22 -28.97
N VAL A 934 -4.40 1.28 -29.44
CA VAL A 934 -4.99 2.62 -29.37
C VAL A 934 -6.18 2.70 -30.33
N ASP A 935 -7.38 2.94 -29.80
CA ASP A 935 -8.57 3.27 -30.57
C ASP A 935 -8.67 4.80 -30.70
N VAL A 936 -8.13 5.34 -31.80
CA VAL A 936 -8.04 6.79 -32.00
C VAL A 936 -9.27 7.30 -32.77
N LYS A 937 -10.13 8.06 -32.10
CA LYS A 937 -11.22 8.83 -32.71
C LYS A 937 -10.70 10.19 -33.21
N SER A 938 -9.78 10.23 -34.17
CA SER A 938 -9.26 11.49 -34.75
C SER A 938 -10.11 11.98 -35.93
N ARG A 939 -10.10 13.30 -36.18
CA ARG A 939 -10.76 13.91 -37.36
C ARG A 939 -9.98 13.67 -38.66
N VAL A 940 -8.65 13.64 -38.59
CA VAL A 940 -7.76 13.37 -39.72
C VAL A 940 -7.07 12.03 -39.48
N LYS A 941 -7.30 11.09 -40.40
CA LYS A 941 -6.61 9.80 -40.46
C LYS A 941 -5.94 9.70 -41.82
N VAL A 942 -4.62 9.68 -41.83
CA VAL A 942 -3.85 9.40 -43.05
C VAL A 942 -3.40 7.95 -42.97
N THR A 943 -3.99 7.08 -43.79
CA THR A 943 -3.52 5.71 -43.96
C THR A 943 -2.31 5.74 -44.89
N VAL A 944 -1.17 5.24 -44.41
CA VAL A 944 0.04 5.18 -45.22
C VAL A 944 0.03 3.86 -45.98
N LYS A 945 0.05 3.90 -47.33
CA LYS A 945 0.22 2.68 -48.14
C LYS A 945 1.68 2.23 -48.01
N ALA A 946 1.89 1.06 -47.44
CA ALA A 946 3.21 0.44 -47.35
C ALA A 946 3.74 0.13 -48.77
N PRO A 947 4.94 0.60 -49.14
CA PRO A 947 5.62 0.09 -50.33
C PRO A 947 6.19 -1.31 -50.03
N GLY A 948 5.80 -2.31 -50.82
CA GLY A 948 6.53 -3.58 -51.05
C GLY A 948 6.74 -4.59 -49.89
N ASP A 949 7.00 -5.85 -50.28
CA ASP A 949 7.40 -6.96 -49.42
C ASP A 949 8.88 -6.83 -48.99
N GLU A 950 9.20 -6.33 -47.78
CA GLU A 950 10.63 -6.31 -47.37
C GLU A 950 10.97 -6.79 -45.94
N PHE A 951 10.08 -6.79 -44.94
CA PHE A 951 10.43 -7.29 -43.59
C PHE A 951 9.35 -8.14 -42.90
N ASN A 952 9.58 -9.45 -42.74
CA ASN A 952 8.73 -10.32 -41.92
C ASN A 952 9.49 -10.75 -40.65
N PRO A 953 9.05 -10.35 -39.44
CA PRO A 953 9.71 -10.76 -38.19
C PRO A 953 9.42 -12.22 -37.82
N TRP A 954 8.71 -12.98 -38.65
CA TRP A 954 8.35 -14.37 -38.42
C TRP A 954 8.96 -15.30 -39.46
N LEU A 955 9.59 -16.38 -38.99
CA LEU A 955 10.17 -17.44 -39.79
C LEU A 955 9.23 -18.65 -39.82
N LEU A 956 9.07 -19.24 -41.00
CA LEU A 956 8.33 -20.49 -41.20
C LEU A 956 9.26 -21.69 -40.96
N LEU A 957 9.00 -22.50 -39.94
CA LEU A 957 9.91 -23.58 -39.52
C LEU A 957 10.12 -24.69 -40.59
N PRO A 958 9.11 -25.10 -41.36
CA PRO A 958 9.32 -25.97 -42.53
C PRO A 958 10.30 -25.41 -43.58
N ALA A 959 10.33 -24.08 -43.78
CA ALA A 959 11.26 -23.43 -44.71
C ALA A 959 12.70 -23.34 -44.19
N LEU A 960 12.92 -23.74 -42.93
CA LEU A 960 14.24 -23.87 -42.32
C LEU A 960 14.81 -25.31 -42.42
N LYS A 961 13.98 -26.30 -42.81
CA LYS A 961 14.44 -27.67 -43.04
C LYS A 961 15.25 -27.73 -44.35
N GLY A 962 16.54 -28.00 -44.24
CA GLY A 962 17.47 -28.07 -45.39
C GLY A 962 18.27 -26.80 -45.64
N ASP A 963 18.09 -25.75 -44.84
CA ASP A 963 18.98 -24.58 -44.83
C ASP A 963 20.30 -24.95 -44.15
N SER A 964 21.43 -24.61 -44.77
CA SER A 964 22.76 -24.93 -44.23
C SER A 964 23.15 -24.04 -43.04
N ASP A 965 22.61 -22.81 -42.97
CA ASP A 965 22.94 -21.82 -41.92
C ASP A 965 21.67 -21.08 -41.42
N PRO A 966 20.66 -21.79 -40.87
CA PRO A 966 19.39 -21.17 -40.48
C PRO A 966 19.54 -20.07 -39.42
N GLU A 967 20.61 -20.10 -38.60
CA GLU A 967 20.96 -19.05 -37.64
C GLU A 967 21.26 -17.69 -38.27
N LYS A 968 21.67 -17.61 -39.55
CA LYS A 968 21.90 -16.33 -40.24
C LYS A 968 20.62 -15.54 -40.49
N LYS A 969 19.46 -16.19 -40.35
CA LYS A 969 18.14 -15.54 -40.42
C LYS A 969 17.75 -14.91 -39.08
N LEU A 970 18.53 -15.09 -38.01
CA LEU A 970 18.31 -14.43 -36.72
C LEU A 970 18.77 -12.97 -36.77
N LEU A 971 17.90 -12.10 -36.29
CA LEU A 971 18.15 -10.69 -36.09
C LEU A 971 18.36 -10.45 -34.60
N VAL A 972 19.61 -10.63 -34.17
CA VAL A 972 19.99 -10.54 -32.75
C VAL A 972 19.99 -9.09 -32.29
N GLY A 973 19.22 -8.79 -31.24
CA GLY A 973 19.11 -7.45 -30.66
C GLY A 973 18.29 -6.46 -31.50
N PHE A 974 17.69 -6.92 -32.60
CA PHE A 974 16.85 -6.07 -33.44
C PHE A 974 15.46 -5.88 -32.82
N ASN A 975 15.09 -4.62 -32.57
CA ASN A 975 13.74 -4.24 -32.19
C ASN A 975 13.23 -3.15 -33.15
N PRO A 976 12.29 -3.49 -34.05
CA PRO A 976 11.88 -2.58 -35.12
C PRO A 976 11.29 -1.26 -34.59
N THR A 977 10.58 -1.30 -33.46
CA THR A 977 9.99 -0.10 -32.85
C THR A 977 11.06 0.83 -32.28
N CYS A 978 12.07 0.27 -31.59
CA CYS A 978 13.17 1.07 -31.04
C CYS A 978 14.01 1.71 -32.15
N CYS A 979 14.30 0.97 -33.22
CA CYS A 979 15.00 1.50 -34.40
C CYS A 979 14.22 2.68 -35.01
N LEU A 980 12.92 2.50 -35.27
CA LEU A 980 12.06 3.56 -35.81
C LEU A 980 12.06 4.82 -34.94
N ILE A 981 11.94 4.69 -33.61
CA ILE A 981 11.97 5.83 -32.69
C ILE A 981 13.33 6.56 -32.75
N ASN A 982 14.42 5.80 -32.78
CA ASN A 982 15.77 6.37 -32.87
C ASN A 982 15.99 7.12 -34.18
N ASP A 983 15.50 6.59 -35.31
CA ASP A 983 15.57 7.24 -36.61
C ASP A 983 14.77 8.55 -36.64
N ILE A 984 13.54 8.54 -36.09
CA ILE A 984 12.71 9.74 -35.95
C ILE A 984 13.41 10.81 -35.11
N LYS A 985 14.01 10.42 -33.97
CA LYS A 985 14.77 11.35 -33.12
C LYS A 985 16.00 11.91 -33.82
N ALA A 986 16.74 11.06 -34.54
CA ALA A 986 17.93 11.47 -35.29
C ALA A 986 17.55 12.46 -36.39
N ALA A 987 16.45 12.22 -37.11
CA ALA A 987 15.91 13.13 -38.10
C ALA A 987 15.53 14.50 -37.48
N ARG A 988 14.82 14.50 -36.34
CA ARG A 988 14.42 15.74 -35.63
C ARG A 988 15.63 16.57 -35.16
N LYS A 989 16.74 15.93 -34.80
CA LYS A 989 17.98 16.66 -34.43
C LYS A 989 18.66 17.31 -35.63
N ARG A 990 18.48 16.78 -36.85
CA ARG A 990 19.14 17.25 -38.08
C ARG A 990 18.44 18.45 -38.74
N LYS A 991 17.15 18.67 -38.49
CA LYS A 991 16.36 19.77 -39.08
C LYS A 991 15.39 20.37 -38.04
N ARG A 992 15.24 21.69 -37.99
CA ARG A 992 14.11 22.35 -37.29
C ARG A 992 12.86 22.06 -38.12
N VAL A 993 12.16 21.00 -37.79
CA VAL A 993 11.11 20.37 -38.62
C VAL A 993 9.72 20.89 -38.25
N GLU A 994 8.96 21.36 -39.26
CA GLU A 994 7.51 21.60 -39.17
C GLU A 994 6.71 20.32 -39.46
N TYR A 995 5.40 20.33 -39.17
CA TYR A 995 4.52 19.16 -39.25
C TYR A 995 4.61 18.37 -40.58
N GLU A 996 4.69 19.07 -41.71
CA GLU A 996 4.74 18.46 -43.05
C GLU A 996 6.03 17.67 -43.32
N ASP A 997 7.15 18.07 -42.72
CA ASP A 997 8.43 17.36 -42.90
C ASP A 997 8.47 16.02 -42.15
N ILE A 998 7.68 15.86 -41.08
CA ILE A 998 7.58 14.57 -40.37
C ILE A 998 6.93 13.53 -41.29
N LEU A 999 5.85 13.90 -41.98
CA LEU A 999 5.19 12.99 -42.92
C LEU A 999 6.08 12.66 -44.12
N ILE A 1000 6.87 13.62 -44.62
CA ILE A 1000 7.83 13.42 -45.71
C ILE A 1000 8.99 12.52 -45.27
N GLU A 1001 9.55 12.71 -44.07
CA GLU A 1001 10.62 11.85 -43.56
C GLU A 1001 10.11 10.46 -43.17
N LEU A 1002 8.87 10.32 -42.68
CA LEU A 1002 8.24 9.00 -42.53
C LEU A 1002 8.09 8.27 -43.86
N GLY A 1003 7.81 9.01 -44.95
CA GLY A 1003 7.85 8.49 -46.32
C GLY A 1003 9.25 8.05 -46.76
N ARG A 1004 10.30 8.80 -46.40
CA ARG A 1004 11.71 8.48 -46.71
C ARG A 1004 12.27 7.31 -45.92
N LEU A 1005 11.85 7.14 -44.67
CA LEU A 1005 12.27 6.04 -43.78
C LEU A 1005 11.61 4.70 -44.12
N GLY A 1006 10.84 4.61 -45.22
CA GLY A 1006 10.15 3.39 -45.62
C GLY A 1006 8.98 3.10 -44.69
N ALA A 1007 7.84 3.76 -44.94
CA ALA A 1007 6.64 3.70 -44.12
C ALA A 1007 5.92 2.33 -44.04
N SER A 1008 6.60 1.21 -44.31
CA SER A 1008 6.05 -0.14 -44.29
C SER A 1008 5.61 -0.62 -42.89
N PHE A 1009 6.16 -0.02 -41.83
CA PHE A 1009 5.82 -0.33 -40.44
C PHE A 1009 4.65 0.51 -39.90
N ILE A 1010 4.36 1.68 -40.47
CA ILE A 1010 3.31 2.59 -39.97
C ILE A 1010 1.98 2.24 -40.66
N GLU A 1011 0.97 1.95 -39.85
CA GLU A 1011 -0.39 1.68 -40.31
C GLU A 1011 -1.15 2.99 -40.63
N SER A 1012 -1.05 3.98 -39.73
CA SER A 1012 -1.76 5.26 -39.88
C SER A 1012 -1.23 6.36 -38.96
N VAL A 1013 -1.47 7.61 -39.37
CA VAL A 1013 -1.19 8.82 -38.59
C VAL A 1013 -2.48 9.51 -38.20
N HIS A 1014 -2.59 9.88 -36.93
CA HIS A 1014 -3.76 10.56 -36.35
C HIS A 1014 -3.36 11.89 -35.71
N LEU A 1015 -4.17 12.93 -35.94
CA LEU A 1015 -4.02 14.26 -35.32
C LEU A 1015 -5.15 14.54 -34.34
N ASN A 1016 -4.80 15.05 -33.16
CA ASN A 1016 -5.78 15.55 -32.21
C ASN A 1016 -5.95 17.07 -32.36
N ASP A 1017 -7.18 17.53 -32.51
CA ASP A 1017 -7.50 18.96 -32.39
C ASP A 1017 -7.35 19.37 -30.92
N ARG A 1018 -6.56 20.41 -30.63
CA ARG A 1018 -6.59 21.05 -29.32
C ARG A 1018 -7.96 21.69 -29.12
N GLN A 1019 -8.81 21.11 -28.28
CA GLN A 1019 -9.79 21.92 -27.55
C GLN A 1019 -9.02 22.76 -26.53
N GLU A 1020 -9.41 24.03 -26.43
CA GLU A 1020 -8.78 25.04 -25.58
C GLU A 1020 -8.50 24.54 -24.15
N PRO A 1021 -7.36 24.93 -23.55
CA PRO A 1021 -7.09 24.59 -22.17
C PRO A 1021 -8.11 25.32 -21.27
N VAL A 1022 -8.98 24.56 -20.62
CA VAL A 1022 -9.68 25.07 -19.43
C VAL A 1022 -8.62 25.18 -18.33
N VAL A 1023 -8.25 26.43 -18.03
CA VAL A 1023 -7.35 26.86 -16.95
C VAL A 1023 -7.92 26.46 -15.60
#